data_AF-A0A815C753-F1
#
_entry.id   AF-A0A815C753-F1
#
_cell.length_a   1.000
_cell.length_b   1.000
_cell.length_c   1.000
_cell.angle_alpha   90.00
_cell.angle_beta   90.00
_cell.angle_gamma   90.00
#
_symmetry.space_group_name_H-M   'P 1'
#
loop_
_entity.id
_entity.type
_entity.pdbx_description
1 polymer ?
#
loop_
_entity_poly.entity_id
_entity_poly.type
_entity_poly.pdbx_seq_one_letter_code
_entity_poly.pdbx_strand_id
1 'polypeptide(L)'
;MTNIVQKYGYYFLVGFGPLTRLFIIEPKMIGDILHRSHEQDYIKPADFVTIFEPFIGKHNLLVSEGAEHDRARKMINPAFYFNNLKAMISIMVEQTNKSIDELLSNFNNQQTVDLQKEFSALTLSIIVSGAFGKQLENQGDLKAIVCESIPKVAAAIEYRTMRMINQVPLLAKLSICQKHIIDQCSQDIARIVDQIIADRREGRSASLSSSSDLLDLLLSAVDSEGIPFNDQEIKEHALTFVFAGHETTGSLMIWISYILMTNNNVLRACQEEVDRILANGTQITYEHLTELNVCEAVIQETLRLYPSAPFLSRECIHEHTIGNENDRQLLIPVDTTIIIDIYQLHRRAEFWHRPLEFDYTRWLRDPITGLKPKLSHPFCYLPFGAGPRNCIGQNFAILEAKVILASFIQRCNFELEPGQKIIPDIMVNMRSNHFQIEQLNRLRSLTLPDVKTDWLQHVLSNLDKLECLNSLSFVTSEYTDNVYRRSDSMTNFTKEYRFNMIPLSRLRQLTISNCSINDLQKIFTDASQLQSLNIHLYSISQNVESFPTLSRLTRLILQIDNKNNPLFTTDVLSMNTMELFLWKLPRLRHFVFSGKVHIDVANGRRWEILAIDLVTFHFNFQLEVDRINNILESFCTPFWLERKRWYVAYKDHRLFSVPYFADTIASFPFHPPVHTTAPDDRFFFQHIKHLQLPEVATIDLHYFTHIETLEPRCTIRLATLHTMIDLSRVRHLILDRLINLSNLPILSNIMPNLHKLSLNDQWKNILRSVREMQPIEQIRSLQLDLCEITHVSDITQLCRIFPCVEHLHVNYIDSINYVGSFIDGFKLLSSASFHLPLVGSNRIRFLRRPNMIVVGSRWLANNTFVCRTICFNQYLVHVSVWIGEQVNLSRL
;
A
#
# COMPACT_ATOMS: atom_id res chain seq x y z
N MET A 1 26.30 -3.16 7.93
CA MET A 1 27.02 -1.87 7.91
C MET A 1 26.52 -0.90 8.97
N THR A 2 25.21 -0.66 9.11
CA THR A 2 24.64 0.30 10.08
C THR A 2 25.13 0.13 11.53
N ASN A 3 25.21 -1.10 12.05
CA ASN A 3 25.75 -1.36 13.39
C ASN A 3 27.25 -0.98 13.51
N ILE A 4 28.02 -1.09 12.43
CA ILE A 4 29.44 -0.72 12.40
C ILE A 4 29.56 0.81 12.49
N VAL A 5 28.74 1.54 11.73
CA VAL A 5 28.70 3.01 11.79
C VAL A 5 28.32 3.50 13.19
N GLN A 6 27.32 2.88 13.83
CA GLN A 6 26.93 3.23 15.20
C GLN A 6 28.03 2.96 16.22
N LYS A 7 28.84 1.90 16.01
CA LYS A 7 29.88 1.49 16.96
C LYS A 7 31.21 2.25 16.77
N TYR A 8 31.61 2.50 15.53
CA TYR A 8 32.95 3.02 15.19
C TYR A 8 32.92 4.44 14.60
N GLY A 9 31.74 5.00 14.33
CA GLY A 9 31.57 6.34 13.76
C GLY A 9 31.50 6.34 12.23
N TYR A 10 31.70 7.52 11.64
CA TYR A 10 31.49 7.77 10.20
C TYR A 10 32.72 7.52 9.32
N TYR A 11 33.80 7.00 9.89
CA TYR A 11 34.95 6.50 9.14
C TYR A 11 35.62 5.36 9.93
N PHE A 12 35.90 4.26 9.26
CA PHE A 12 36.42 3.05 9.91
C PHE A 12 37.14 2.15 8.88
N LEU A 13 38.04 1.31 9.37
CA LEU A 13 38.74 0.33 8.55
C LEU A 13 37.99 -0.99 8.55
N VAL A 14 37.84 -1.60 7.37
CA VAL A 14 37.30 -2.95 7.20
C VAL A 14 38.34 -3.79 6.48
N GLY A 15 38.79 -4.87 7.15
CA GLY A 15 39.55 -5.93 6.50
C GLY A 15 38.59 -6.86 5.77
N PHE A 16 38.77 -7.02 4.46
CA PHE A 16 38.04 -7.99 3.66
C PHE A 16 39.04 -8.62 2.68
N GLY A 17 39.35 -9.90 2.83
CA GLY A 17 40.43 -10.53 2.08
C GLY A 17 41.82 -10.01 2.47
N PRO A 18 42.78 -9.93 1.54
CA PRO A 18 44.12 -9.43 1.81
C PRO A 18 44.18 -7.89 1.92
N LEU A 19 43.11 -7.18 1.58
CA LEU A 19 43.07 -5.72 1.58
C LEU A 19 42.30 -5.17 2.77
N THR A 20 42.83 -4.08 3.33
CA THR A 20 42.10 -3.25 4.29
C THR A 20 41.60 -2.02 3.56
N ARG A 21 40.30 -1.73 3.70
CA ARG A 21 39.64 -0.60 3.03
C ARG A 21 39.18 0.41 4.07
N LEU A 22 39.40 1.69 3.79
CA LEU A 22 38.91 2.78 4.62
C LEU A 22 37.51 3.19 4.16
N PHE A 23 36.50 2.95 4.99
CA PHE A 23 35.14 3.42 4.74
C PHE A 23 34.99 4.86 5.22
N ILE A 24 34.39 5.73 4.42
CA ILE A 24 34.12 7.13 4.74
C ILE A 24 32.66 7.48 4.42
N ILE A 25 32.00 8.11 5.40
CA ILE A 25 30.59 8.55 5.35
C ILE A 25 30.48 10.05 5.70
N GLU A 26 31.61 10.72 5.95
CA GLU A 26 31.66 12.12 6.36
C GLU A 26 31.69 13.07 5.15
N PRO A 27 30.64 13.87 4.87
CA PRO A 27 30.54 14.67 3.65
C PRO A 27 31.69 15.63 3.41
N LYS A 28 32.29 16.20 4.46
CA LYS A 28 33.43 17.12 4.31
C LYS A 28 34.64 16.37 3.74
N MET A 29 35.01 15.26 4.36
CA MET A 29 36.10 14.39 3.91
C MET A 29 35.84 13.81 2.51
N ILE A 30 34.58 13.42 2.23
CA ILE A 30 34.17 12.99 0.88
C ILE A 30 34.37 14.13 -0.13
N GLY A 31 34.07 15.37 0.27
CA GLY A 31 34.32 16.56 -0.51
C GLY A 31 35.79 16.68 -0.90
N ASP A 32 36.71 16.59 0.07
CA ASP A 32 38.16 16.68 -0.18
C ASP A 32 38.62 15.59 -1.17
N ILE A 33 38.10 14.38 -1.05
CA ILE A 33 38.46 13.24 -1.92
C ILE A 33 37.92 13.39 -3.35
N LEU A 34 36.70 13.92 -3.51
CA LEU A 34 36.03 14.00 -4.80
C LEU A 34 36.22 15.36 -5.49
N HIS A 35 36.79 16.35 -4.81
CA HIS A 35 36.99 17.69 -5.36
C HIS A 35 38.05 17.68 -6.46
N ARG A 36 37.87 18.53 -7.48
CA ARG A 36 38.76 18.59 -8.66
C ARG A 36 40.22 18.95 -8.29
N SER A 37 40.45 19.71 -7.23
CA SER A 37 41.81 20.07 -6.78
C SER A 37 42.64 18.89 -6.30
N HIS A 38 42.00 17.75 -6.01
CA HIS A 38 42.64 16.53 -5.49
C HIS A 38 42.47 15.34 -6.44
N GLU A 39 42.05 15.58 -7.69
CA GLU A 39 41.81 14.49 -8.65
C GLU A 39 43.08 13.70 -8.94
N GLN A 40 44.24 14.36 -9.00
CA GLN A 40 45.54 13.72 -9.19
C GLN A 40 45.99 12.86 -8.00
N ASP A 41 45.33 12.97 -6.84
CA ASP A 41 45.68 12.21 -5.63
C ASP A 41 44.92 10.88 -5.56
N TYR A 42 43.89 10.70 -6.40
CA TYR A 42 42.97 9.57 -6.33
C TYR A 42 42.61 8.94 -7.68
N ILE A 43 42.90 7.64 -7.82
CA ILE A 43 42.55 6.84 -9.00
C ILE A 43 41.50 5.76 -8.67
N LYS A 44 41.07 5.00 -9.67
CA LYS A 44 40.31 3.76 -9.47
C LYS A 44 41.21 2.67 -8.87
N PRO A 45 40.75 1.91 -7.86
CA PRO A 45 41.55 0.82 -7.30
C PRO A 45 41.92 -0.24 -8.34
N ALA A 46 43.13 -0.79 -8.23
CA ALA A 46 43.67 -1.73 -9.22
C ALA A 46 42.80 -3.00 -9.39
N ASP A 47 42.18 -3.48 -8.32
CA ASP A 47 41.30 -4.65 -8.37
C ASP A 47 39.97 -4.35 -9.07
N PHE A 48 39.45 -3.12 -8.93
CA PHE A 48 38.30 -2.65 -9.71
C PHE A 48 38.63 -2.67 -11.21
N VAL A 49 39.76 -2.08 -11.61
CA VAL A 49 40.18 -2.05 -13.03
C VAL A 49 40.33 -3.48 -13.57
N THR A 50 41.00 -4.36 -12.83
CA THR A 50 41.28 -5.75 -13.27
C THR A 50 40.01 -6.60 -13.48
N ILE A 51 38.94 -6.31 -12.75
CA ILE A 51 37.67 -7.05 -12.87
C ILE A 51 36.87 -6.59 -14.10
N PHE A 52 36.90 -5.29 -14.41
CA PHE A 52 36.05 -4.70 -15.46
C PHE A 52 36.75 -4.65 -16.82
N GLU A 53 38.08 -4.46 -16.85
CA GLU A 53 38.91 -4.39 -18.06
C GLU A 53 38.60 -5.50 -19.10
N PRO A 54 38.43 -6.78 -18.73
CA PRO A 54 38.20 -7.84 -19.72
C PRO A 54 36.94 -7.65 -20.57
N PHE A 55 35.96 -6.87 -20.08
CA PHE A 55 34.73 -6.60 -20.81
C PHE A 55 34.73 -5.23 -21.50
N ILE A 56 35.04 -4.16 -20.75
CA ILE A 56 34.89 -2.79 -21.24
C ILE A 56 36.20 -2.17 -21.74
N GLY A 57 37.33 -2.86 -21.60
CA GLY A 57 38.65 -2.36 -21.94
C GLY A 57 39.23 -1.33 -20.96
N LYS A 58 40.25 -0.58 -21.40
CA LYS A 58 41.01 0.41 -20.58
C LYS A 58 40.77 1.86 -20.99
N HIS A 59 40.50 2.08 -22.26
CA HIS A 59 40.30 3.35 -22.94
C HIS A 59 38.83 3.75 -22.91
N ASN A 60 38.25 3.78 -21.71
CA ASN A 60 36.86 4.20 -21.51
C ASN A 60 36.71 5.07 -20.26
N LEU A 61 35.60 5.83 -20.22
CA LEU A 61 35.30 6.80 -19.16
C LEU A 61 35.18 6.19 -17.75
N LEU A 62 34.96 4.89 -17.60
CA LEU A 62 34.75 4.28 -16.29
C LEU A 62 36.08 3.96 -15.58
N VAL A 63 37.13 3.61 -16.33
CA VAL A 63 38.42 3.16 -15.79
C VAL A 63 39.63 3.97 -16.24
N SER A 64 39.53 4.81 -17.27
CA SER A 64 40.65 5.66 -17.69
C SER A 64 40.97 6.72 -16.64
N GLU A 65 42.22 7.17 -16.63
CA GLU A 65 42.78 8.02 -15.58
C GLU A 65 43.43 9.30 -16.16
N GLY A 66 43.54 10.35 -15.34
CA GLY A 66 44.24 11.60 -15.70
C GLY A 66 43.81 12.23 -17.04
N ALA A 67 44.80 12.59 -17.87
CA ALA A 67 44.58 13.32 -19.12
C ALA A 67 43.71 12.55 -20.13
N GLU A 68 43.77 11.21 -20.14
CA GLU A 68 42.95 10.38 -21.02
C GLU A 68 41.47 10.48 -20.65
N HIS A 69 41.16 10.36 -19.35
CA HIS A 69 39.80 10.57 -18.84
C HIS A 69 39.30 11.98 -19.16
N ASP A 70 40.11 13.02 -18.92
CA ASP A 70 39.72 14.40 -19.20
C ASP A 70 39.46 14.67 -20.68
N ARG A 71 40.29 14.11 -21.57
CA ARG A 71 40.10 14.18 -23.03
C ARG A 71 38.78 13.52 -23.40
N ALA A 72 38.58 12.26 -23.01
CA ALA A 72 37.36 11.52 -23.30
C ALA A 72 36.12 12.22 -22.74
N ARG A 73 36.19 12.75 -21.51
CA ARG A 73 35.07 13.43 -20.85
C ARG A 73 34.67 14.70 -21.58
N LYS A 74 35.63 15.51 -22.01
CA LYS A 74 35.36 16.72 -22.80
C LYS A 74 34.69 16.38 -24.14
N MET A 75 35.19 15.36 -24.83
CA MET A 75 34.67 14.91 -26.12
C MET A 75 33.25 14.34 -26.02
N ILE A 76 32.93 13.63 -24.94
CA ILE A 76 31.66 12.89 -24.81
C ILE A 76 30.56 13.73 -24.14
N ASN A 77 30.89 14.68 -23.25
CA ASN A 77 29.90 15.52 -22.57
C ASN A 77 28.80 16.09 -23.50
N PRO A 78 29.11 16.60 -24.70
CA PRO A 78 28.09 17.08 -25.64
C PRO A 78 27.01 16.05 -25.97
N ALA A 79 27.34 14.76 -26.04
CA ALA A 79 26.37 13.71 -26.34
C ALA A 79 25.28 13.56 -25.28
N PHE A 80 25.59 13.93 -24.04
CA PHE A 80 24.67 13.90 -22.90
C PHE A 80 24.08 15.27 -22.56
N TYR A 81 24.29 16.27 -23.42
CA TYR A 81 23.60 17.56 -23.32
C TYR A 81 22.14 17.43 -23.74
N PHE A 82 21.35 18.35 -23.18
CA PHE A 82 19.90 18.36 -23.27
C PHE A 82 19.35 18.19 -24.71
N ASN A 83 19.88 18.94 -25.68
CA ASN A 83 19.40 18.90 -27.07
C ASN A 83 19.59 17.53 -27.73
N ASN A 84 20.67 16.82 -27.41
CA ASN A 84 20.98 15.50 -27.99
C ASN A 84 20.14 14.40 -27.32
N LEU A 85 19.88 14.52 -26.01
CA LEU A 85 18.99 13.60 -25.30
C LEU A 85 17.54 13.68 -25.77
N LYS A 86 17.08 14.83 -26.29
CA LYS A 86 15.72 14.97 -26.81
C LYS A 86 15.41 13.99 -27.95
N ALA A 87 16.41 13.68 -28.78
CA ALA A 87 16.29 12.68 -29.85
C ALA A 87 16.16 11.23 -29.31
N MET A 88 16.69 10.96 -28.12
CA MET A 88 16.64 9.62 -27.50
C MET A 88 15.31 9.32 -26.82
N ILE A 89 14.51 10.35 -26.48
CA ILE A 89 13.22 10.18 -25.79
C ILE A 89 12.26 9.33 -26.62
N SER A 90 12.22 9.50 -27.95
CA SER A 90 11.35 8.68 -28.80
C SER A 90 11.71 7.19 -28.71
N ILE A 91 13.00 6.86 -28.58
CA ILE A 91 13.47 5.47 -28.42
C ILE A 91 13.06 4.94 -27.05
N MET A 92 13.26 5.74 -25.99
CA MET A 92 12.82 5.38 -24.65
C MET A 92 11.32 5.06 -24.63
N VAL A 93 10.49 5.91 -25.26
CA VAL A 93 9.04 5.73 -25.34
C VAL A 93 8.67 4.51 -26.19
N GLU A 94 9.30 4.32 -27.35
CA GLU A 94 9.05 3.19 -28.26
C GLU A 94 9.37 1.85 -27.56
N GLN A 95 10.56 1.71 -26.99
CA GLN A 95 10.96 0.47 -26.30
C GLN A 95 10.13 0.23 -25.03
N THR A 96 9.82 1.29 -24.27
CA THR A 96 8.96 1.19 -23.07
C THR A 96 7.57 0.69 -23.45
N ASN A 97 6.95 1.27 -24.48
CA ASN A 97 5.62 0.85 -24.92
C ASN A 97 5.62 -0.60 -25.40
N LYS A 98 6.62 -0.98 -26.20
CA LYS A 98 6.80 -2.35 -26.68
C LYS A 98 6.95 -3.34 -25.52
N SER A 99 7.80 -3.04 -24.54
CA SER A 99 7.99 -3.89 -23.36
C SER A 99 6.71 -4.01 -22.53
N ILE A 100 5.94 -2.93 -22.37
CA ILE A 100 4.63 -2.99 -21.69
C ILE A 100 3.65 -3.85 -22.49
N ASP A 101 3.61 -3.73 -23.82
CA ASP A 101 2.74 -4.57 -24.67
C ASP A 101 3.08 -6.06 -24.55
N GLU A 102 4.37 -6.40 -24.59
CA GLU A 102 4.88 -7.76 -24.39
C GLU A 102 4.55 -8.28 -22.99
N LEU A 103 4.75 -7.47 -21.95
CA LEU A 103 4.41 -7.81 -20.57
C LEU A 103 2.91 -8.09 -20.43
N LEU A 104 2.05 -7.21 -20.96
CA LEU A 104 0.59 -7.35 -20.88
C LEU A 104 0.08 -8.56 -21.68
N SER A 105 0.68 -8.85 -22.84
CA SER A 105 0.30 -10.02 -23.65
C SER A 105 0.71 -11.35 -22.99
N ASN A 106 1.90 -11.41 -22.39
CA ASN A 106 2.39 -12.59 -21.68
C ASN A 106 1.66 -12.86 -20.36
N PHE A 107 1.14 -11.80 -19.71
CA PHE A 107 0.38 -11.92 -18.47
C PHE A 107 -0.92 -12.73 -18.63
N ASN A 108 -1.51 -12.80 -19.82
CA ASN A 108 -2.69 -13.64 -20.07
C ASN A 108 -2.41 -15.14 -19.86
N ASN A 109 -1.14 -15.56 -19.80
CA ASN A 109 -0.71 -16.94 -19.63
C ASN A 109 -0.03 -17.24 -18.28
N GLN A 110 0.27 -16.23 -17.43
CA GLN A 110 1.02 -16.38 -16.18
C GLN A 110 0.32 -15.64 -15.01
N GLN A 111 0.43 -16.15 -13.79
CA GLN A 111 -0.17 -15.51 -12.60
C GLN A 111 0.72 -14.41 -11.99
N THR A 112 2.03 -14.46 -12.21
CA THR A 112 3.03 -13.55 -11.62
C THR A 112 4.13 -13.21 -12.63
N VAL A 113 4.65 -11.98 -12.62
CA VAL A 113 5.79 -11.56 -13.46
C VAL A 113 6.97 -11.11 -12.59
N ASP A 114 8.19 -11.44 -13.01
CA ASP A 114 9.43 -10.97 -12.39
C ASP A 114 9.83 -9.61 -12.96
N LEU A 115 9.48 -8.50 -12.26
CA LEU A 115 9.80 -7.16 -12.76
C LEU A 115 11.29 -6.91 -12.88
N GLN A 116 12.13 -7.60 -12.10
CA GLN A 116 13.56 -7.36 -12.17
C GLN A 116 14.10 -7.77 -13.53
N LYS A 117 13.64 -8.92 -14.01
CA LYS A 117 13.94 -9.39 -15.37
C LYS A 117 13.37 -8.43 -16.43
N GLU A 118 12.14 -7.96 -16.26
CA GLU A 118 11.49 -7.07 -17.24
C GLU A 118 12.16 -5.70 -17.32
N PHE A 119 12.41 -5.01 -16.20
CA PHE A 119 13.07 -3.71 -16.22
C PHE A 119 14.53 -3.79 -16.65
N SER A 120 15.23 -4.87 -16.30
CA SER A 120 16.57 -5.15 -16.82
C SER A 120 16.53 -5.30 -18.34
N ALA A 121 15.63 -6.13 -18.88
CA ALA A 121 15.49 -6.30 -20.33
C ALA A 121 15.08 -4.99 -21.06
N LEU A 122 14.19 -4.20 -20.46
CA LEU A 122 13.74 -2.92 -21.01
C LEU A 122 14.87 -1.89 -21.07
N THR A 123 15.55 -1.63 -19.96
CA THR A 123 16.65 -0.65 -19.91
C THR A 123 17.81 -1.09 -20.78
N LEU A 124 18.07 -2.39 -20.90
CA LEU A 124 19.04 -2.93 -21.86
C LEU A 124 18.63 -2.61 -23.30
N SER A 125 17.36 -2.83 -23.64
CA SER A 125 16.84 -2.55 -24.97
C SER A 125 16.89 -1.06 -25.30
N ILE A 126 16.58 -0.19 -24.34
CA ILE A 126 16.68 1.27 -24.50
C ILE A 126 18.13 1.68 -24.76
N ILE A 127 19.08 1.27 -23.93
CA ILE A 127 20.47 1.70 -24.09
C ILE A 127 21.11 1.08 -25.33
N VAL A 128 20.81 -0.17 -25.69
CA VAL A 128 21.30 -0.79 -26.92
C VAL A 128 20.76 -0.09 -28.16
N SER A 129 19.44 0.17 -28.21
CA SER A 129 18.84 0.88 -29.34
C SER A 129 19.33 2.35 -29.40
N GLY A 130 19.46 3.03 -28.25
CA GLY A 130 19.99 4.39 -28.18
C GLY A 130 21.48 4.50 -28.48
N ALA A 131 22.26 3.46 -28.16
CA ALA A 131 23.71 3.42 -28.41
C ALA A 131 24.04 3.08 -29.87
N PHE A 132 23.36 2.09 -30.46
CA PHE A 132 23.78 1.48 -31.73
C PHE A 132 22.79 1.66 -32.89
N GLY A 133 21.61 2.21 -32.65
CA GLY A 133 20.64 2.40 -33.72
C GLY A 133 19.64 1.26 -33.92
N LYS A 134 18.73 1.48 -34.88
CA LYS A 134 17.72 0.49 -35.34
C LYS A 134 18.33 -0.68 -36.12
N GLN A 135 19.62 -0.63 -36.44
CA GLN A 135 20.32 -1.68 -37.18
C GLN A 135 20.29 -3.03 -36.45
N LEU A 136 20.52 -3.02 -35.13
CA LEU A 136 20.41 -4.23 -34.29
C LEU A 136 18.97 -4.73 -34.18
N GLU A 137 17.95 -3.87 -34.30
CA GLU A 137 16.55 -4.30 -34.27
C GLU A 137 16.16 -5.09 -35.52
N ASN A 138 16.76 -4.76 -36.67
CA ASN A 138 16.58 -5.48 -37.93
C ASN A 138 17.39 -6.79 -37.99
N GLN A 139 18.34 -6.97 -37.07
CA GLN A 139 19.20 -8.15 -36.94
C GLN A 139 18.86 -8.88 -35.63
N GLY A 140 17.64 -9.41 -35.54
CA GLY A 140 17.08 -9.99 -34.30
C GLY A 140 18.00 -10.99 -33.59
N ASP A 141 18.74 -11.81 -34.34
CA ASP A 141 19.70 -12.78 -33.78
C ASP A 141 20.89 -12.09 -33.07
N LEU A 142 21.40 -10.98 -33.62
CA LEU A 142 22.50 -10.23 -33.01
C LEU A 142 22.05 -9.47 -31.76
N LYS A 143 20.85 -8.87 -31.80
CA LYS A 143 20.24 -8.26 -30.61
C LYS A 143 20.04 -9.29 -29.50
N ALA A 144 19.58 -10.50 -29.84
CA ALA A 144 19.41 -11.58 -28.87
C ALA A 144 20.74 -11.97 -28.20
N ILE A 145 21.83 -12.11 -28.97
CA ILE A 145 23.17 -12.42 -28.42
C ILE A 145 23.62 -11.34 -27.43
N VAL A 146 23.48 -10.06 -27.79
CA VAL A 146 23.85 -8.94 -26.92
C VAL A 146 22.99 -8.93 -25.65
N CYS A 147 21.67 -9.07 -25.80
CA CYS A 147 20.73 -9.07 -24.67
C CYS A 147 20.89 -10.29 -23.74
N GLU A 148 21.39 -11.42 -24.24
CA GLU A 148 21.68 -12.60 -23.43
C GLU A 148 23.06 -12.52 -22.75
N SER A 149 24.05 -11.93 -23.41
CA SER A 149 25.44 -11.91 -22.96
C SER A 149 25.71 -10.87 -21.87
N ILE A 150 25.13 -9.67 -21.97
CA ILE A 150 25.38 -8.58 -21.02
C ILE A 150 24.96 -8.94 -19.58
N PRO A 151 23.76 -9.49 -19.32
CA PRO A 151 23.38 -9.89 -17.97
C PRO A 151 24.32 -10.97 -17.38
N LYS A 152 24.81 -11.90 -18.21
CA LYS A 152 25.77 -12.93 -17.78
C LYS A 152 27.10 -12.30 -17.36
N VAL A 153 27.58 -11.32 -18.11
CA VAL A 153 28.81 -10.57 -17.80
C VAL A 153 28.64 -9.77 -16.50
N ALA A 154 27.53 -9.06 -16.34
CA ALA A 154 27.23 -8.29 -15.13
C ALA A 154 27.21 -9.19 -13.88
N ALA A 155 26.50 -10.33 -13.93
CA ALA A 155 26.47 -11.29 -12.84
C ALA A 155 27.88 -11.87 -12.53
N ALA A 156 28.69 -12.14 -13.55
CA ALA A 156 30.05 -12.63 -13.36
C ALA A 156 30.99 -11.57 -12.74
N ILE A 157 30.88 -10.31 -13.15
CA ILE A 157 31.63 -9.17 -12.57
C ILE A 157 31.26 -9.00 -11.09
N GLU A 158 29.97 -9.02 -10.76
CA GLU A 158 29.48 -8.93 -9.40
C GLU A 158 29.98 -10.09 -8.53
N TYR A 159 29.84 -11.32 -9.02
CA TYR A 159 30.35 -12.51 -8.37
C TYR A 159 31.84 -12.40 -8.05
N ARG A 160 32.64 -11.89 -9.00
CA ARG A 160 34.10 -11.72 -8.84
C ARG A 160 34.45 -10.62 -7.86
N THR A 161 33.73 -9.50 -7.88
CA THR A 161 33.97 -8.37 -6.96
C THR A 161 33.86 -8.80 -5.50
N MET A 162 32.98 -9.76 -5.20
CA MET A 162 32.75 -10.27 -3.84
C MET A 162 33.71 -11.42 -3.43
N ARG A 163 34.73 -11.77 -4.23
CA ARG A 163 35.65 -12.88 -3.95
C ARG A 163 37.04 -12.38 -3.59
N MET A 164 37.54 -12.82 -2.43
CA MET A 164 38.86 -12.42 -1.92
C MET A 164 40.01 -12.71 -2.90
N ILE A 165 39.93 -13.81 -3.66
CA ILE A 165 40.96 -14.16 -4.65
C ILE A 165 41.07 -13.12 -5.77
N ASN A 166 39.97 -12.45 -6.12
CA ASN A 166 39.93 -11.46 -7.19
C ASN A 166 40.39 -10.06 -6.73
N GLN A 167 40.65 -9.87 -5.43
CA GLN A 167 41.25 -8.63 -4.91
C GLN A 167 42.75 -8.57 -5.08
N VAL A 168 43.39 -9.70 -5.42
CA VAL A 168 44.80 -9.73 -5.82
C VAL A 168 44.83 -9.67 -7.34
N PRO A 169 45.28 -8.56 -7.96
CA PRO A 169 45.19 -8.37 -9.41
C PRO A 169 45.81 -9.51 -10.22
N LEU A 170 46.92 -10.09 -9.76
CA LEU A 170 47.56 -11.23 -10.42
C LEU A 170 46.66 -12.48 -10.44
N LEU A 171 45.97 -12.77 -9.34
CA LEU A 171 45.09 -13.94 -9.23
C LEU A 171 43.76 -13.70 -9.96
N ALA A 172 43.30 -12.44 -10.01
CA ALA A 172 42.10 -12.08 -10.75
C ALA A 172 42.21 -12.37 -12.26
N LYS A 173 43.43 -12.39 -12.82
CA LYS A 173 43.66 -12.72 -14.24
C LYS A 173 43.49 -14.20 -14.56
N LEU A 174 43.49 -15.10 -13.57
CA LEU A 174 43.30 -16.53 -13.79
C LEU A 174 41.87 -16.84 -14.26
N SER A 175 41.69 -17.89 -15.06
CA SER A 175 40.38 -18.34 -15.58
C SER A 175 39.50 -19.05 -14.53
N ILE A 176 39.49 -18.51 -13.31
CA ILE A 176 38.70 -18.97 -12.16
C ILE A 176 37.58 -17.97 -11.88
N CYS A 177 36.67 -18.32 -10.97
CA CYS A 177 35.59 -17.43 -10.51
C CYS A 177 34.86 -16.76 -11.69
N GLN A 178 34.37 -17.57 -12.64
CA GLN A 178 33.56 -17.11 -13.78
C GLN A 178 34.26 -16.18 -14.79
N LYS A 179 35.60 -16.02 -14.76
CA LYS A 179 36.31 -15.20 -15.78
C LYS A 179 36.01 -15.65 -17.22
N HIS A 180 35.94 -16.96 -17.45
CA HIS A 180 35.68 -17.52 -18.78
C HIS A 180 34.35 -17.04 -19.38
N ILE A 181 33.33 -16.78 -18.55
CA ILE A 181 32.04 -16.22 -18.99
C ILE A 181 32.25 -14.81 -19.52
N ILE A 182 33.01 -13.98 -18.78
CA ILE A 182 33.36 -12.63 -19.20
C ILE A 182 34.12 -12.69 -20.52
N ASP A 183 35.18 -13.49 -20.61
CA ASP A 183 36.01 -13.56 -21.82
C ASP A 183 35.20 -13.99 -23.06
N GLN A 184 34.34 -15.01 -22.93
CA GLN A 184 33.49 -15.51 -24.03
C GLN A 184 32.48 -14.46 -24.49
N CYS A 185 31.66 -13.95 -23.56
CA CYS A 185 30.62 -12.98 -23.88
C CYS A 185 31.22 -11.66 -24.41
N SER A 186 32.37 -11.23 -23.89
CA SER A 186 33.06 -10.02 -24.36
C SER A 186 33.52 -10.17 -25.81
N GLN A 187 34.02 -11.34 -26.20
CA GLN A 187 34.41 -11.60 -27.59
C GLN A 187 33.21 -11.60 -28.55
N ASP A 188 32.09 -12.17 -28.13
CA ASP A 188 30.87 -12.19 -28.95
C ASP A 188 30.31 -10.78 -29.16
N ILE A 189 30.21 -9.99 -28.08
CA ILE A 189 29.72 -8.61 -28.17
C ILE A 189 30.71 -7.73 -28.95
N ALA A 190 32.03 -7.88 -28.74
CA ALA A 190 33.04 -7.09 -29.44
C ALA A 190 32.93 -7.26 -30.96
N ARG A 191 32.75 -8.50 -31.45
CA ARG A 191 32.55 -8.77 -32.89
C ARG A 191 31.33 -8.03 -33.46
N ILE A 192 30.24 -8.00 -32.70
CA ILE A 192 29.00 -7.33 -33.10
C ILE A 192 29.21 -5.81 -33.15
N VAL A 193 29.85 -5.24 -32.12
CA VAL A 193 30.14 -3.80 -32.06
C VAL A 193 31.09 -3.38 -33.19
N ASP A 194 32.14 -4.16 -33.47
CA ASP A 194 33.06 -3.90 -34.57
C ASP A 194 32.32 -3.89 -35.92
N GLN A 195 31.37 -4.82 -36.13
CA GLN A 195 30.54 -4.84 -37.33
C GLN A 195 29.64 -3.60 -37.45
N ILE A 196 29.01 -3.17 -36.37
CA ILE A 196 28.15 -1.98 -36.36
C ILE A 196 28.95 -0.71 -36.66
N ILE A 197 30.13 -0.57 -36.07
CA ILE A 197 31.02 0.58 -36.31
C ILE A 197 31.44 0.62 -37.78
N ALA A 198 31.83 -0.52 -38.35
CA ALA A 198 32.21 -0.62 -39.76
C ALA A 198 31.04 -0.25 -40.68
N ASP A 199 29.85 -0.80 -40.43
CA ASP A 199 28.66 -0.53 -41.24
C ASP A 199 28.26 0.95 -41.20
N ARG A 200 28.38 1.61 -40.04
CA ARG A 200 28.08 3.04 -39.90
C ARG A 200 29.05 3.91 -40.70
N ARG A 201 30.35 3.60 -40.65
CA ARG A 201 31.38 4.34 -41.41
C ARG A 201 31.27 4.16 -42.91
N GLU A 202 30.88 2.97 -43.36
CA GLU A 202 30.70 2.66 -44.78
C GLU A 202 29.34 3.17 -45.33
N GLY A 203 28.53 3.83 -44.50
CA GLY A 203 27.19 4.31 -44.88
C GLY A 203 26.19 3.19 -45.16
N ARG A 204 26.52 1.95 -44.76
CA ARG A 204 25.62 0.78 -44.84
C ARG A 204 24.51 0.84 -43.79
N SER A 205 24.68 1.67 -42.75
CA SER A 205 23.63 1.99 -41.79
C SER A 205 23.54 3.49 -41.53
N ALA A 206 22.33 3.96 -41.21
CA ALA A 206 22.03 5.36 -40.93
C ALA A 206 21.59 5.52 -39.47
N SER A 207 21.66 6.77 -38.99
CA SER A 207 21.09 7.19 -37.71
C SER A 207 19.58 6.87 -37.64
N LEU A 208 19.07 6.63 -36.43
CA LEU A 208 17.65 6.29 -36.19
C LEU A 208 16.65 7.36 -36.65
N SER A 209 17.10 8.60 -36.80
CA SER A 209 16.27 9.76 -37.11
C SER A 209 17.08 10.79 -37.91
N SER A 210 16.48 11.96 -38.22
CA SER A 210 17.22 13.13 -38.69
C SER A 210 18.23 13.69 -37.66
N SER A 211 18.29 13.12 -36.46
CA SER A 211 19.23 13.43 -35.38
C SER A 211 20.17 12.25 -35.08
N SER A 212 21.42 12.58 -34.72
CA SER A 212 22.51 11.66 -34.39
C SER A 212 22.24 10.81 -33.15
N ASP A 213 22.53 9.51 -33.21
CA ASP A 213 22.54 8.61 -32.03
C ASP A 213 23.88 8.68 -31.26
N LEU A 214 24.01 7.93 -30.15
CA LEU A 214 25.23 8.00 -29.33
C LEU A 214 26.48 7.55 -30.09
N LEU A 215 26.36 6.56 -30.97
CA LEU A 215 27.47 6.11 -31.80
C LEU A 215 27.86 7.17 -32.84
N ASP A 216 26.89 7.84 -33.47
CA ASP A 216 27.17 8.98 -34.35
C ASP A 216 27.89 10.11 -33.61
N LEU A 217 27.48 10.37 -32.37
CA LEU A 217 28.11 11.38 -31.52
C LEU A 217 29.53 10.98 -31.12
N LEU A 218 29.79 9.69 -30.86
CA LEU A 218 31.15 9.19 -30.63
C LEU A 218 32.02 9.25 -31.90
N LEU A 219 31.46 8.90 -33.07
CA LEU A 219 32.16 8.92 -34.35
C LEU A 219 32.51 10.34 -34.82
N SER A 220 31.68 11.33 -34.46
CA SER A 220 31.88 12.74 -34.79
C SER A 220 32.63 13.52 -33.71
N ALA A 221 32.85 12.94 -32.53
CA ALA A 221 33.57 13.58 -31.45
C ALA A 221 35.05 13.73 -31.79
N VAL A 222 35.56 14.96 -31.61
CA VAL A 222 36.98 15.31 -31.77
C VAL A 222 37.46 16.05 -30.52
N ASP A 223 38.73 15.90 -30.18
CA ASP A 223 39.34 16.66 -29.08
C ASP A 223 39.67 18.11 -29.47
N SER A 224 40.33 18.84 -28.56
CA SER A 224 40.74 20.23 -28.79
C SER A 224 41.73 20.42 -29.94
N GLU A 225 42.39 19.37 -30.38
CA GLU A 225 43.32 19.37 -31.52
C GLU A 225 42.66 18.88 -32.81
N GLY A 226 41.37 18.52 -32.76
CA GLY A 226 40.62 17.99 -33.89
C GLY A 226 40.85 16.50 -34.15
N ILE A 227 41.46 15.77 -33.20
CA ILE A 227 41.74 14.34 -33.34
C ILE A 227 40.51 13.54 -32.88
N PRO A 228 39.95 12.66 -33.72
CA PRO A 228 38.80 11.83 -33.35
C PRO A 228 39.21 10.68 -32.42
N PHE A 229 38.22 10.01 -31.84
CA PHE A 229 38.43 8.72 -31.20
C PHE A 229 38.84 7.66 -32.25
N ASN A 230 39.77 6.79 -31.87
CA ASN A 230 40.07 5.59 -32.64
C ASN A 230 39.00 4.51 -32.40
N ASP A 231 38.99 3.47 -33.23
CA ASP A 231 37.94 2.45 -33.23
C ASP A 231 37.88 1.65 -31.92
N GLN A 232 39.04 1.47 -31.28
CA GLN A 232 39.12 0.81 -29.97
C GLN A 232 38.49 1.69 -28.87
N GLU A 233 38.79 2.99 -28.84
CA GLU A 233 38.17 3.95 -27.91
C GLU A 233 36.64 3.97 -28.10
N ILE A 234 36.16 4.05 -29.35
CA ILE A 234 34.72 4.06 -29.66
C ILE A 234 34.04 2.79 -29.15
N LYS A 235 34.62 1.62 -29.43
CA LYS A 235 34.09 0.33 -28.97
C LYS A 235 34.03 0.26 -27.45
N GLU A 236 35.13 0.59 -26.77
CA GLU A 236 35.23 0.52 -25.32
C GLU A 236 34.27 1.50 -24.62
N HIS A 237 34.09 2.71 -25.17
CA HIS A 237 33.07 3.65 -24.71
C HIS A 237 31.64 3.11 -24.91
N ALA A 238 31.33 2.55 -26.07
CA ALA A 238 30.01 2.00 -26.35
C ALA A 238 29.66 0.82 -25.40
N LEU A 239 30.60 -0.10 -25.20
CA LEU A 239 30.46 -1.20 -24.23
C LEU A 239 30.24 -0.68 -22.81
N THR A 240 30.97 0.36 -22.42
CA THR A 240 30.84 1.00 -21.11
C THR A 240 29.46 1.59 -20.90
N PHE A 241 28.88 2.29 -21.88
CA PHE A 241 27.55 2.89 -21.75
C PHE A 241 26.45 1.84 -21.64
N VAL A 242 26.54 0.79 -22.46
CA VAL A 242 25.59 -0.31 -22.44
C VAL A 242 25.65 -1.04 -21.10
N PHE A 243 26.85 -1.31 -20.58
CA PHE A 243 27.04 -1.94 -19.28
C PHE A 243 26.50 -1.08 -18.13
N ALA A 244 26.92 0.19 -18.06
CA ALA A 244 26.62 1.07 -16.94
C ALA A 244 25.17 1.57 -16.94
N GLY A 245 24.58 1.81 -18.12
CA GLY A 245 23.23 2.37 -18.26
C GLY A 245 22.11 1.35 -18.06
N HIS A 246 22.37 0.08 -18.35
CA HIS A 246 21.38 -0.99 -18.23
C HIS A 246 20.99 -1.27 -16.76
N GLU A 247 21.93 -1.79 -15.97
CA GLU A 247 21.56 -2.42 -14.70
C GLU A 247 21.23 -1.39 -13.60
N THR A 248 21.79 -0.18 -13.71
CA THR A 248 21.58 0.89 -12.73
C THR A 248 20.17 1.48 -12.81
N THR A 249 19.67 1.81 -14.01
CA THR A 249 18.28 2.27 -14.18
C THR A 249 17.29 1.12 -13.94
N GLY A 250 17.60 -0.11 -14.37
CA GLY A 250 16.73 -1.26 -14.11
C GLY A 250 16.52 -1.49 -12.61
N SER A 251 17.60 -1.40 -11.82
CA SER A 251 17.53 -1.47 -10.35
C SER A 251 16.73 -0.31 -9.74
N LEU A 252 16.91 0.92 -10.24
CA LEU A 252 16.12 2.07 -9.82
C LEU A 252 14.61 1.83 -10.03
N MET A 253 14.22 1.33 -11.20
CA MET A 253 12.81 1.07 -11.51
C MET A 253 12.19 -0.01 -10.61
N ILE A 254 12.97 -0.99 -10.16
CA ILE A 254 12.52 -1.97 -9.16
C ILE A 254 12.19 -1.29 -7.84
N TRP A 255 13.05 -0.41 -7.34
CA TRP A 255 12.82 0.29 -6.08
C TRP A 255 11.70 1.32 -6.18
N ILE A 256 11.55 1.99 -7.32
CA ILE A 256 10.38 2.84 -7.58
C ILE A 256 9.11 1.99 -7.50
N SER A 257 9.09 0.84 -8.19
CA SER A 257 7.94 -0.06 -8.18
C SER A 257 7.61 -0.56 -6.77
N TYR A 258 8.62 -0.95 -5.99
CA TYR A 258 8.46 -1.29 -4.57
C TYR A 258 7.78 -0.17 -3.78
N ILE A 259 8.27 1.06 -3.92
CA ILE A 259 7.74 2.22 -3.22
C ILE A 259 6.29 2.48 -3.60
N LEU A 260 5.96 2.44 -4.90
CA LEU A 260 4.60 2.68 -5.38
C LEU A 260 3.62 1.63 -4.83
N MET A 261 4.00 0.35 -4.84
CA MET A 261 3.16 -0.76 -4.37
C MET A 261 3.01 -0.79 -2.85
N THR A 262 3.97 -0.25 -2.10
CA THR A 262 3.92 -0.20 -0.63
C THR A 262 3.39 1.13 -0.08
N ASN A 263 3.25 2.17 -0.93
CA ASN A 263 2.81 3.50 -0.54
C ASN A 263 1.73 4.04 -1.49
N ASN A 264 0.47 3.69 -1.22
CA ASN A 264 -0.69 4.12 -2.02
C ASN A 264 -0.86 5.64 -2.15
N ASN A 265 -0.30 6.44 -1.23
CA ASN A 265 -0.32 7.90 -1.33
C ASN A 265 0.67 8.41 -2.38
N VAL A 266 1.87 7.79 -2.46
CA VAL A 266 2.89 8.12 -3.45
C VAL A 266 2.40 7.72 -4.84
N LEU A 267 1.84 6.51 -4.98
CA LEU A 267 1.25 6.05 -6.24
C LEU A 267 0.16 7.01 -6.73
N ARG A 268 -0.77 7.41 -5.86
CA ARG A 268 -1.83 8.36 -6.21
C ARG A 268 -1.28 9.71 -6.63
N ALA A 269 -0.26 10.23 -5.95
CA ALA A 269 0.35 11.51 -6.31
C ALA A 269 1.01 11.47 -7.71
N CYS A 270 1.70 10.37 -8.04
CA CYS A 270 2.25 10.17 -9.38
C CYS A 270 1.15 9.99 -10.43
N GLN A 271 0.10 9.21 -10.15
CA GLN A 271 -1.05 9.04 -11.05
C GLN A 271 -1.74 10.37 -11.33
N GLU A 272 -2.03 11.17 -10.31
CA GLU A 272 -2.69 12.48 -10.47
C GLU A 272 -1.83 13.45 -11.30
N GLU A 273 -0.50 13.42 -11.15
CA GLU A 273 0.40 14.22 -11.99
C GLU A 273 0.44 13.73 -13.43
N VAL A 274 0.61 12.41 -13.64
CA VAL A 274 0.70 11.77 -14.96
C VAL A 274 -0.60 11.95 -15.74
N ASP A 275 -1.75 11.70 -15.13
CA ASP A 275 -3.07 11.86 -15.76
C ASP A 275 -3.34 13.31 -16.18
N ARG A 276 -2.85 14.28 -15.38
CA ARG A 276 -3.00 15.71 -15.68
C ARG A 276 -2.16 16.13 -16.88
N ILE A 277 -0.90 15.71 -16.94
CA ILE A 277 0.06 16.14 -17.97
C ILE A 277 -0.16 15.36 -19.27
N LEU A 278 -0.44 14.07 -19.17
CA LEU A 278 -0.56 13.15 -20.30
C LEU A 278 -2.01 12.69 -20.52
N ALA A 279 -2.95 13.62 -20.48
CA ALA A 279 -4.38 13.33 -20.65
C ALA A 279 -4.67 12.64 -22.00
N ASN A 280 -5.68 11.75 -22.03
CA ASN A 280 -6.20 11.11 -23.25
C ASN A 280 -5.17 10.33 -24.09
N GLY A 281 -4.17 9.71 -23.47
CA GLY A 281 -3.18 8.89 -24.19
C GLY A 281 -2.18 9.72 -25.02
N THR A 282 -1.96 10.97 -24.61
CA THR A 282 -0.96 11.85 -25.23
C THR A 282 0.43 11.19 -25.20
N GLN A 283 1.12 11.20 -26.34
CA GLN A 283 2.48 10.67 -26.42
C GLN A 283 3.44 11.52 -25.58
N ILE A 284 4.30 10.85 -24.82
CA ILE A 284 5.30 11.51 -23.98
C ILE A 284 6.28 12.30 -24.86
N THR A 285 6.47 13.58 -24.54
CA THR A 285 7.46 14.46 -25.15
C THR A 285 8.40 14.97 -24.08
N TYR A 286 9.49 15.62 -24.49
CA TYR A 286 10.40 16.23 -23.53
C TYR A 286 9.70 17.26 -22.63
N GLU A 287 8.85 18.10 -23.22
CA GLU A 287 8.14 19.16 -22.50
C GLU A 287 7.29 18.55 -21.38
N HIS A 288 6.56 17.46 -21.68
CA HIS A 288 5.83 16.71 -20.65
C HIS A 288 6.76 16.18 -19.55
N LEU A 289 7.92 15.62 -19.91
CA LEU A 289 8.88 15.14 -18.92
C LEU A 289 9.35 16.26 -17.99
N THR A 290 9.54 17.49 -18.47
CA THR A 290 9.94 18.61 -17.59
C THR A 290 8.87 18.99 -16.56
N GLU A 291 7.61 18.67 -16.82
CA GLU A 291 6.49 18.98 -15.94
C GLU A 291 6.21 17.90 -14.88
N LEU A 292 6.74 16.67 -15.07
CA LEU A 292 6.63 15.54 -14.15
C LEU A 292 7.49 15.73 -12.88
N ASN A 293 7.13 16.70 -12.03
CA ASN A 293 7.88 17.12 -10.85
C ASN A 293 7.73 16.14 -9.67
N VAL A 294 6.53 15.58 -9.44
CA VAL A 294 6.26 14.57 -8.42
C VAL A 294 6.97 13.27 -8.78
N CYS A 295 6.89 12.82 -10.03
CA CYS A 295 7.62 11.63 -10.49
C CYS A 295 9.13 11.81 -10.34
N GLU A 296 9.69 12.97 -10.69
CA GLU A 296 11.11 13.28 -10.45
C GLU A 296 11.45 13.27 -8.96
N ALA A 297 10.60 13.86 -8.10
CA ALA A 297 10.79 13.86 -6.66
C ALA A 297 10.77 12.44 -6.06
N VAL A 298 9.90 11.56 -6.56
CA VAL A 298 9.86 10.13 -6.20
C VAL A 298 11.12 9.42 -6.66
N ILE A 299 11.63 9.70 -7.85
CA ILE A 299 12.91 9.16 -8.35
C ILE A 299 14.07 9.60 -7.43
N GLN A 300 14.14 10.89 -7.05
CA GLN A 300 15.20 11.38 -6.17
C GLN A 300 15.13 10.75 -4.77
N GLU A 301 13.94 10.67 -4.17
CA GLU A 301 13.81 10.03 -2.85
C GLU A 301 14.08 8.52 -2.91
N THR A 302 13.73 7.88 -4.02
CA THR A 302 14.09 6.48 -4.26
C THR A 302 15.60 6.33 -4.37
N LEU A 303 16.31 7.19 -5.09
CA LEU A 303 17.77 7.15 -5.17
C LEU A 303 18.45 7.46 -3.82
N ARG A 304 17.80 8.22 -2.93
CA ARG A 304 18.30 8.48 -1.57
C ARG A 304 18.25 7.22 -0.70
N LEU A 305 17.10 6.56 -0.66
CA LEU A 305 16.94 5.34 0.14
C LEU A 305 17.57 4.14 -0.56
N TYR A 306 17.44 4.04 -1.86
CA TYR A 306 17.79 2.87 -2.64
C TYR A 306 18.73 3.26 -3.79
N PRO A 307 19.94 3.75 -3.49
CA PRO A 307 20.90 4.15 -4.52
C PRO A 307 21.33 2.92 -5.33
N SER A 308 21.14 2.95 -6.65
CA SER A 308 21.56 1.85 -7.53
C SER A 308 23.05 1.55 -7.38
N ALA A 309 23.88 2.57 -7.18
CA ALA A 309 25.31 2.46 -6.85
C ALA A 309 25.54 2.85 -5.37
N PRO A 310 25.55 1.89 -4.42
CA PRO A 310 25.62 2.18 -2.99
C PRO A 310 27.02 2.56 -2.49
N PHE A 311 28.06 2.34 -3.31
CA PHE A 311 29.45 2.62 -2.96
C PHE A 311 30.20 3.33 -4.11
N LEU A 312 31.14 4.20 -3.75
CA LEU A 312 32.20 4.64 -4.65
C LEU A 312 33.55 4.24 -4.09
N SER A 313 34.51 3.92 -4.95
CA SER A 313 35.86 3.59 -4.53
C SER A 313 36.90 4.54 -5.12
N ARG A 314 37.95 4.83 -4.35
CA ARG A 314 39.14 5.58 -4.75
C ARG A 314 40.37 4.95 -4.13
N GLU A 315 41.48 4.98 -4.84
CA GLU A 315 42.80 4.59 -4.31
C GLU A 315 43.69 5.82 -4.26
N CYS A 316 44.28 6.05 -3.09
CA CYS A 316 45.16 7.18 -2.84
C CYS A 316 46.56 6.89 -3.41
N ILE A 317 47.02 7.72 -4.34
CA ILE A 317 48.35 7.56 -4.98
C ILE A 317 49.37 8.60 -4.52
N HIS A 318 48.90 9.65 -3.85
CA HIS A 318 49.73 10.65 -3.18
C HIS A 318 49.19 10.86 -1.77
N GLU A 319 50.07 10.85 -0.76
CA GLU A 319 49.66 11.06 0.62
C GLU A 319 48.85 12.35 0.77
N HIS A 320 47.67 12.25 1.38
CA HIS A 320 46.73 13.37 1.47
C HIS A 320 46.08 13.43 2.85
N THR A 321 46.09 14.60 3.48
CA THR A 321 45.37 14.85 4.73
C THR A 321 43.98 15.39 4.42
N ILE A 322 42.94 14.65 4.81
CA ILE A 322 41.54 15.02 4.60
C ILE A 322 40.87 15.49 5.89
N GLY A 323 39.85 16.35 5.77
CA GLY A 323 39.17 16.99 6.90
C GLY A 323 39.73 18.38 7.24
N ASN A 324 39.01 19.11 8.10
CA ASN A 324 39.32 20.50 8.45
C ASN A 324 40.17 20.61 9.72
N GLU A 325 40.96 21.69 9.83
CA GLU A 325 41.79 22.03 11.01
C GLU A 325 40.97 22.18 12.30
N ASN A 326 39.71 22.64 12.20
CA ASN A 326 38.80 22.82 13.34
C ASN A 326 38.05 21.53 13.73
N ASP A 327 38.16 20.47 12.92
CA ASP A 327 37.59 19.16 13.15
C ASP A 327 38.73 18.11 13.22
N ARG A 328 38.42 16.82 13.11
CA ARG A 328 39.44 15.77 13.05
C ARG A 328 39.98 15.63 11.62
N GLN A 329 41.30 15.75 11.48
CA GLN A 329 42.03 15.44 10.26
C GLN A 329 42.46 13.97 10.22
N LEU A 330 42.54 13.42 9.02
CA LEU A 330 42.98 12.05 8.77
C LEU A 330 44.05 12.06 7.68
N LEU A 331 45.25 11.58 8.00
CA LEU A 331 46.27 11.31 7.00
C LEU A 331 45.91 10.03 6.26
N ILE A 332 45.80 10.11 4.93
CA ILE A 332 45.61 8.96 4.05
C ILE A 332 46.96 8.60 3.43
N PRO A 333 47.55 7.45 3.79
CA PRO A 333 48.75 6.96 3.15
C PRO A 333 48.50 6.55 1.68
N VAL A 334 49.56 6.57 0.88
CA VAL A 334 49.59 5.96 -0.46
C VAL A 334 49.16 4.49 -0.39
N ASP A 335 48.54 4.00 -1.45
CA ASP A 335 47.97 2.65 -1.61
C ASP A 335 46.77 2.36 -0.69
N THR A 336 46.24 3.37 -0.02
CA THR A 336 44.99 3.22 0.74
C THR A 336 43.79 3.25 -0.21
N THR A 337 43.05 2.15 -0.27
CA THR A 337 41.73 2.18 -0.91
C THR A 337 40.66 2.70 0.04
N ILE A 338 39.94 3.71 -0.42
CA ILE A 338 38.81 4.35 0.22
C ILE A 338 37.51 3.84 -0.41
N ILE A 339 36.52 3.52 0.43
CA ILE A 339 35.14 3.24 0.05
C ILE A 339 34.24 4.35 0.63
N ILE A 340 33.59 5.10 -0.24
CA ILE A 340 32.56 6.07 0.14
C ILE A 340 31.23 5.32 0.20
N ASP A 341 30.63 5.23 1.39
CA ASP A 341 29.37 4.54 1.62
C ASP A 341 28.18 5.50 1.43
N ILE A 342 27.70 5.57 0.18
CA ILE A 342 26.57 6.40 -0.24
C ILE A 342 25.30 5.96 0.50
N TYR A 343 25.08 4.65 0.62
CA TYR A 343 23.88 4.08 1.24
C TYR A 343 23.68 4.56 2.68
N GLN A 344 24.74 4.54 3.48
CA GLN A 344 24.73 5.02 4.86
C GLN A 344 24.71 6.55 4.93
N LEU A 345 25.45 7.23 4.04
CA LEU A 345 25.49 8.69 3.95
C LEU A 345 24.10 9.28 3.75
N HIS A 346 23.31 8.72 2.83
CA HIS A 346 21.96 9.19 2.50
C HIS A 346 20.94 8.95 3.61
N ARG A 347 21.31 8.23 4.68
CA ARG A 347 20.48 7.92 5.85
C ARG A 347 20.92 8.62 7.13
N ARG A 348 21.87 9.55 7.05
CA ARG A 348 22.31 10.31 8.22
C ARG A 348 21.22 11.27 8.70
N ALA A 349 20.75 11.07 9.93
CA ALA A 349 19.71 11.91 10.55
C ALA A 349 20.10 13.39 10.67
N GLU A 350 21.41 13.68 10.69
CA GLU A 350 21.96 15.04 10.70
C GLU A 350 21.60 15.82 9.43
N PHE A 351 21.55 15.16 8.26
CA PHE A 351 21.23 15.80 6.99
C PHE A 351 19.78 15.58 6.56
N TRP A 352 19.16 14.50 7.06
CA TRP A 352 17.83 14.06 6.65
C TRP A 352 16.92 13.88 7.86
N HIS A 353 15.96 14.77 8.04
CA HIS A 353 14.89 14.60 9.05
C HIS A 353 14.11 13.31 8.76
N ARG A 354 13.81 12.44 9.74
CA ARG A 354 13.16 11.12 9.50
C ARG A 354 13.83 10.35 8.36
N PRO A 355 15.13 10.01 8.48
CA PRO A 355 15.98 9.58 7.36
C PRO A 355 15.58 8.24 6.75
N LEU A 356 14.83 7.41 7.47
CA LEU A 356 14.41 6.08 7.02
C LEU A 356 13.01 6.07 6.40
N GLU A 357 12.25 7.16 6.54
CA GLU A 357 10.93 7.29 5.93
C GLU A 357 11.08 7.73 4.47
N PHE A 358 10.25 7.16 3.59
CA PHE A 358 10.13 7.63 2.21
C PHE A 358 9.29 8.90 2.18
N ASP A 359 9.92 10.04 1.90
CA ASP A 359 9.23 11.32 1.81
C ASP A 359 9.72 12.11 0.59
N TYR A 360 9.00 11.96 -0.53
CA TYR A 360 9.33 12.62 -1.79
C TYR A 360 9.16 14.14 -1.73
N THR A 361 8.40 14.66 -0.76
CA THR A 361 8.11 16.11 -0.68
C THR A 361 9.36 16.94 -0.38
N ARG A 362 10.43 16.31 0.15
CA ARG A 362 11.77 16.89 0.32
C ARG A 362 12.41 17.43 -0.95
N TRP A 363 11.95 16.96 -2.11
CA TRP A 363 12.51 17.29 -3.41
C TRP A 363 11.63 18.23 -4.21
N LEU A 364 10.38 18.45 -3.76
CA LEU A 364 9.46 19.38 -4.40
C LEU A 364 9.92 20.80 -4.18
N ARG A 365 9.69 21.64 -5.19
CA ARG A 365 9.97 23.08 -5.09
C ARG A 365 9.12 23.69 -3.98
N ASP A 366 9.72 24.62 -3.25
CA ASP A 366 9.01 25.39 -2.26
C ASP A 366 7.84 26.16 -2.94
N PRO A 367 6.59 26.02 -2.45
CA PRO A 367 5.42 26.61 -3.11
C PRO A 367 5.43 28.15 -3.17
N ILE A 368 6.20 28.81 -2.30
CA ILE A 368 6.25 30.28 -2.18
C ILE A 368 7.36 30.85 -3.06
N THR A 369 8.55 30.24 -3.02
CA THR A 369 9.75 30.74 -3.71
C THR A 369 9.99 30.08 -5.06
N GLY A 370 9.38 28.92 -5.34
CA GLY A 370 9.59 28.13 -6.55
C GLY A 370 10.98 27.48 -6.64
N LEU A 371 11.82 27.65 -5.62
CA LEU A 371 13.18 27.13 -5.58
C LEU A 371 13.18 25.66 -5.15
N LYS A 372 14.10 24.87 -5.72
CA LYS A 372 14.34 23.51 -5.24
C LYS A 372 14.92 23.59 -3.81
N PRO A 373 14.56 22.66 -2.90
CA PRO A 373 15.09 22.62 -1.55
C PRO A 373 16.61 22.54 -1.57
N LYS A 374 17.27 23.42 -0.81
CA LYS A 374 18.73 23.43 -0.71
C LYS A 374 19.17 22.31 0.22
N LEU A 375 20.07 21.47 -0.25
CA LEU A 375 20.72 20.47 0.59
C LEU A 375 21.51 21.16 1.72
N SER A 376 21.49 20.57 2.91
CA SER A 376 22.24 21.07 4.07
C SER A 376 23.76 21.01 3.85
N HIS A 377 24.22 20.08 3.01
CA HIS A 377 25.62 19.97 2.60
C HIS A 377 25.74 19.50 1.15
N PRO A 378 26.68 20.04 0.32
CA PRO A 378 26.80 19.68 -1.09
C PRO A 378 27.11 18.19 -1.35
N PHE A 379 27.77 17.53 -0.40
CA PHE A 379 28.13 16.10 -0.47
C PHE A 379 27.26 15.19 0.41
N CYS A 380 26.06 15.61 0.87
CA CYS A 380 25.17 14.72 1.63
C CYS A 380 24.24 13.85 0.76
N TYR A 381 24.20 14.12 -0.54
CA TYR A 381 23.42 13.40 -1.54
C TYR A 381 24.24 13.21 -2.81
N LEU A 382 24.54 11.95 -3.15
CA LEU A 382 25.53 11.54 -4.15
C LEU A 382 25.08 10.33 -4.99
N PRO A 383 23.80 10.23 -5.43
CA PRO A 383 23.32 9.05 -6.18
C PRO A 383 24.03 8.86 -7.53
N PHE A 384 24.62 9.92 -8.07
CA PHE A 384 25.38 9.94 -9.32
C PHE A 384 26.87 10.27 -9.10
N GLY A 385 27.35 10.19 -7.85
CA GLY A 385 28.66 10.68 -7.45
C GLY A 385 28.82 12.21 -7.56
N ALA A 386 30.05 12.68 -7.43
CA ALA A 386 30.41 14.09 -7.54
C ALA A 386 31.82 14.27 -8.12
N GLY A 387 32.17 15.52 -8.42
CA GLY A 387 33.47 15.87 -8.96
C GLY A 387 33.62 15.61 -10.46
N PRO A 388 34.86 15.63 -10.99
CA PRO A 388 35.16 15.42 -12.41
C PRO A 388 34.68 14.08 -12.97
N ARG A 389 34.50 13.09 -12.08
CA ARG A 389 34.11 11.70 -12.38
C ARG A 389 32.66 11.38 -11.98
N ASN A 390 31.81 12.40 -11.85
CA ASN A 390 30.38 12.17 -11.65
C ASN A 390 29.76 11.45 -12.86
N CYS A 391 28.60 10.81 -12.68
CA CYS A 391 27.94 10.07 -13.74
C CYS A 391 27.62 10.99 -14.94
N ILE A 392 28.14 10.64 -16.12
CA ILE A 392 27.84 11.36 -17.36
C ILE A 392 26.40 11.13 -17.83
N GLY A 393 25.86 9.94 -17.54
CA GLY A 393 24.52 9.52 -17.93
C GLY A 393 23.41 9.97 -16.99
N GLN A 394 23.68 10.86 -16.01
CA GLN A 394 22.68 11.26 -15.01
C GLN A 394 21.38 11.78 -15.66
N ASN A 395 21.47 12.68 -16.63
CA ASN A 395 20.29 13.23 -17.30
C ASN A 395 19.55 12.17 -18.11
N PHE A 396 20.29 11.27 -18.78
CA PHE A 396 19.71 10.15 -19.51
C PHE A 396 18.92 9.23 -18.57
N ALA A 397 19.52 8.80 -17.46
CA ALA A 397 18.90 7.90 -16.50
C ALA A 397 17.64 8.49 -15.86
N ILE A 398 17.63 9.80 -15.53
CA ILE A 398 16.44 10.45 -14.99
C ILE A 398 15.33 10.57 -16.05
N LEU A 399 15.66 10.91 -17.30
CA LEU A 399 14.67 10.96 -18.38
C LEU A 399 14.10 9.57 -18.68
N GLU A 400 14.97 8.57 -18.78
CA GLU A 400 14.59 7.16 -18.96
C GLU A 400 13.65 6.69 -17.85
N ALA A 401 14.03 6.89 -16.59
CA ALA A 401 13.19 6.52 -15.44
C ALA A 401 11.83 7.24 -15.45
N LYS A 402 11.79 8.53 -15.84
CA LYS A 402 10.52 9.28 -15.95
C LYS A 402 9.63 8.75 -17.08
N VAL A 403 10.21 8.39 -18.23
CA VAL A 403 9.47 7.77 -19.34
C VAL A 403 8.88 6.43 -18.90
N ILE A 404 9.72 5.54 -18.35
CA ILE A 404 9.28 4.21 -17.90
C ILE A 404 8.20 4.37 -16.83
N LEU A 405 8.43 5.19 -15.81
CA LEU A 405 7.48 5.42 -14.72
C LEU A 405 6.14 5.94 -15.22
N ALA A 406 6.13 7.00 -16.04
CA ALA A 406 4.89 7.59 -16.56
C ALA A 406 4.11 6.58 -17.42
N SER A 407 4.79 5.87 -18.34
CA SER A 407 4.16 4.86 -19.19
C SER A 407 3.61 3.68 -18.38
N PHE A 408 4.35 3.19 -17.37
CA PHE A 408 3.88 2.11 -16.50
C PHE A 408 2.66 2.54 -15.68
N ILE A 409 2.68 3.74 -15.09
CA ILE A 409 1.55 4.26 -14.30
C ILE A 409 0.28 4.44 -15.15
N GLN A 410 0.40 4.89 -16.40
CA GLN A 410 -0.76 5.08 -17.28
C GLN A 410 -1.43 3.76 -17.68
N ARG A 411 -0.64 2.69 -17.82
CA ARG A 411 -1.07 1.48 -18.54
C ARG A 411 -1.23 0.27 -17.62
N CYS A 412 -0.70 0.34 -16.41
CA CYS A 412 -0.62 -0.82 -15.53
C CYS A 412 -0.94 -0.48 -14.07
N ASN A 413 -1.65 -1.40 -13.41
CA ASN A 413 -1.82 -1.42 -11.95
C ASN A 413 -1.11 -2.66 -11.40
N PHE A 414 -0.16 -2.47 -10.49
CA PHE A 414 0.61 -3.57 -9.92
C PHE A 414 0.45 -3.65 -8.42
N GLU A 415 0.45 -4.89 -7.91
CA GLU A 415 0.57 -5.20 -6.49
C GLU A 415 1.68 -6.23 -6.29
N LEU A 416 2.27 -6.19 -5.10
CA LEU A 416 3.19 -7.23 -4.66
C LEU A 416 2.44 -8.55 -4.48
N GLU A 417 3.12 -9.66 -4.78
CA GLU A 417 2.60 -10.98 -4.45
C GLU A 417 2.33 -11.08 -2.92
N PRO A 418 1.18 -11.62 -2.49
CA PRO A 418 0.83 -11.72 -1.07
C PRO A 418 1.92 -12.43 -0.25
N GLY A 419 2.46 -11.73 0.75
CA GLY A 419 3.46 -12.30 1.67
C GLY A 419 4.91 -12.24 1.17
N GLN A 420 5.16 -11.66 -0.02
CA GLN A 420 6.50 -11.45 -0.52
C GLN A 420 7.30 -10.49 0.36
N LYS A 421 8.52 -10.88 0.72
CA LYS A 421 9.47 -10.04 1.44
C LYS A 421 10.52 -9.54 0.47
N ILE A 422 10.56 -8.22 0.28
CA ILE A 422 11.59 -7.56 -0.53
C ILE A 422 12.71 -7.13 0.40
N ILE A 423 13.90 -7.68 0.16
CA ILE A 423 15.10 -7.42 0.95
C ILE A 423 16.13 -6.78 0.02
N PRO A 424 16.62 -5.57 0.32
CA PRO A 424 17.73 -4.98 -0.41
C PRO A 424 18.98 -5.85 -0.32
N ASP A 425 19.48 -6.26 -1.48
CA ASP A 425 20.80 -6.84 -1.65
C ASP A 425 21.77 -5.74 -2.06
N ILE A 426 22.75 -5.47 -1.20
CA ILE A 426 23.70 -4.37 -1.37
C ILE A 426 25.03 -4.98 -1.85
N MET A 427 25.19 -5.06 -3.17
CA MET A 427 26.42 -5.55 -3.82
C MET A 427 27.06 -4.42 -4.65
N VAL A 428 27.55 -4.73 -5.87
CA VAL A 428 28.04 -3.72 -6.83
C VAL A 428 26.90 -2.78 -7.22
N ASN A 429 25.72 -3.36 -7.47
CA ASN A 429 24.47 -2.64 -7.63
C ASN A 429 23.51 -3.04 -6.51
N MET A 430 22.57 -2.16 -6.15
CA MET A 430 21.58 -2.45 -5.12
C MET A 430 20.29 -3.03 -5.73
N ARG A 431 20.05 -4.33 -5.51
CA ARG A 431 18.94 -5.10 -6.14
C ARG A 431 18.00 -5.71 -5.09
N SER A 432 16.88 -6.29 -5.52
CA SER A 432 16.00 -7.09 -4.67
C SER A 432 16.29 -8.58 -4.85
N ASN A 433 16.44 -9.33 -3.76
CA ASN A 433 16.40 -10.79 -3.85
C ASN A 433 14.93 -11.24 -3.98
N HIS A 434 14.46 -11.44 -5.22
CA HIS A 434 13.12 -11.92 -5.64
C HIS A 434 12.02 -10.84 -5.62
N PHE A 435 11.68 -10.28 -6.79
CA PHE A 435 10.60 -9.28 -6.96
C PHE A 435 9.55 -9.79 -7.96
N GLN A 436 8.38 -10.20 -7.48
CA GLN A 436 7.28 -10.77 -8.28
C GLN A 436 6.01 -9.93 -8.09
N ILE A 437 5.24 -9.75 -9.15
CA ILE A 437 4.04 -8.90 -9.12
C ILE A 437 2.81 -9.63 -9.67
N GLU A 438 1.64 -9.28 -9.14
CA GLU A 438 0.34 -9.59 -9.74
C GLU A 438 -0.29 -8.30 -10.32
N GLN A 439 -0.94 -8.37 -11.48
CA GLN A 439 -1.68 -7.23 -12.05
C GLN A 439 -3.09 -7.12 -11.44
N LEU A 440 -3.47 -5.91 -11.07
CA LEU A 440 -4.74 -5.56 -10.42
C LEU A 440 -5.91 -5.26 -11.39
N ASN A 441 -5.90 -5.77 -12.62
CA ASN A 441 -6.88 -5.31 -13.63
C ASN A 441 -8.28 -5.94 -13.52
N ARG A 442 -8.62 -6.60 -12.41
CA ARG A 442 -9.94 -7.23 -12.27
C ARG A 442 -10.43 -7.09 -10.83
N LEU A 443 -11.48 -6.26 -10.67
CA LEU A 443 -12.24 -6.04 -9.44
C LEU A 443 -12.31 -7.30 -8.58
N ARG A 444 -11.52 -7.38 -7.50
CA ARG A 444 -11.44 -8.56 -6.61
C ARG A 444 -12.57 -8.59 -5.60
N SER A 445 -12.97 -7.42 -5.10
CA SER A 445 -14.08 -7.26 -4.17
C SER A 445 -15.06 -6.19 -4.67
N LEU A 446 -16.35 -6.52 -4.71
CA LEU A 446 -17.41 -5.59 -5.11
C LEU A 446 -18.43 -5.47 -3.98
N THR A 447 -18.69 -4.24 -3.50
CA THR A 447 -19.70 -3.97 -2.47
C THR A 447 -20.77 -3.03 -3.02
N LEU A 448 -22.03 -3.46 -2.94
CA LEU A 448 -23.17 -2.83 -3.59
C LEU A 448 -24.29 -2.55 -2.57
N PRO A 449 -24.29 -1.37 -1.93
CA PRO A 449 -25.35 -1.00 -0.99
C PRO A 449 -26.62 -0.54 -1.73
N ASP A 450 -27.81 -0.93 -1.22
CA ASP A 450 -29.15 -0.52 -1.70
C ASP A 450 -29.42 -0.66 -3.20
N VAL A 451 -29.04 -1.80 -3.76
CA VAL A 451 -29.15 -2.07 -5.19
C VAL A 451 -30.53 -2.60 -5.60
N LYS A 452 -31.10 -2.02 -6.68
CA LYS A 452 -32.33 -2.50 -7.32
C LYS A 452 -32.17 -3.88 -7.96
N THR A 453 -33.24 -4.67 -7.93
CA THR A 453 -33.25 -6.08 -8.36
C THR A 453 -32.80 -6.29 -9.80
N ASP A 454 -33.25 -5.43 -10.72
CA ASP A 454 -32.93 -5.55 -12.14
C ASP A 454 -31.44 -5.30 -12.43
N TRP A 455 -30.77 -4.46 -11.62
CA TRP A 455 -29.33 -4.20 -11.75
C TRP A 455 -28.49 -5.31 -11.14
N LEU A 456 -28.92 -5.86 -10.00
CA LEU A 456 -28.28 -7.04 -9.41
C LEU A 456 -28.26 -8.20 -10.41
N GLN A 457 -29.37 -8.45 -11.12
CA GLN A 457 -29.40 -9.46 -12.19
C GLN A 457 -28.41 -9.15 -13.33
N HIS A 458 -28.24 -7.88 -13.69
CA HIS A 458 -27.28 -7.47 -14.71
C HIS A 458 -25.82 -7.69 -14.27
N VAL A 459 -25.47 -7.34 -13.04
CA VAL A 459 -24.14 -7.59 -12.47
C VAL A 459 -23.87 -9.09 -12.38
N LEU A 460 -24.84 -9.85 -11.85
CA LEU A 460 -24.70 -11.29 -11.67
C LEU A 460 -24.56 -12.03 -13.02
N SER A 461 -25.34 -11.66 -14.05
CA SER A 461 -25.26 -12.26 -15.40
C SER A 461 -24.00 -11.89 -16.19
N ASN A 462 -23.19 -10.95 -15.68
CA ASN A 462 -21.91 -10.55 -16.27
C ASN A 462 -20.71 -10.90 -15.36
N LEU A 463 -20.90 -11.70 -14.30
CA LEU A 463 -19.80 -12.11 -13.41
C LEU A 463 -18.66 -12.80 -14.15
N ASP A 464 -18.97 -13.51 -15.24
CA ASP A 464 -17.98 -14.18 -16.09
C ASP A 464 -16.99 -13.21 -16.73
N LYS A 465 -17.42 -11.96 -16.96
CA LYS A 465 -16.58 -10.87 -17.47
C LYS A 465 -15.72 -10.24 -16.37
N LEU A 466 -16.02 -10.51 -15.10
CA LEU A 466 -15.28 -10.07 -13.92
C LEU A 466 -14.40 -11.22 -13.40
N GLU A 467 -13.51 -11.73 -14.25
CA GLU A 467 -12.82 -13.01 -14.06
C GLU A 467 -11.99 -13.16 -12.76
N CYS A 468 -11.63 -12.08 -12.05
CA CYS A 468 -10.94 -12.13 -10.75
C CYS A 468 -11.78 -11.70 -9.54
N LEU A 469 -13.10 -11.51 -9.70
CA LEU A 469 -13.97 -11.23 -8.57
C LEU A 469 -14.00 -12.45 -7.64
N ASN A 470 -13.41 -12.28 -6.45
CA ASN A 470 -13.31 -13.33 -5.45
C ASN A 470 -14.16 -13.03 -4.21
N SER A 471 -14.61 -11.78 -4.06
CA SER A 471 -15.46 -11.27 -2.98
C SER A 471 -16.61 -10.44 -3.55
N LEU A 472 -17.84 -10.75 -3.17
CA LEU A 472 -19.02 -9.99 -3.57
C LEU A 472 -19.91 -9.75 -2.35
N SER A 473 -20.30 -8.49 -2.12
CA SER A 473 -21.20 -8.08 -1.06
C SER A 473 -22.29 -7.18 -1.62
N PHE A 474 -23.56 -7.45 -1.33
CA PHE A 474 -24.63 -6.55 -1.74
C PHE A 474 -25.79 -6.53 -0.74
N VAL A 475 -26.46 -5.38 -0.68
CA VAL A 475 -27.67 -5.16 0.11
C VAL A 475 -28.79 -4.70 -0.82
N THR A 476 -29.96 -5.36 -0.76
CA THR A 476 -31.13 -5.00 -1.57
C THR A 476 -32.17 -4.28 -0.72
N SER A 477 -32.62 -3.11 -1.17
CA SER A 477 -33.61 -2.27 -0.47
C SER A 477 -35.07 -2.62 -0.79
N GLU A 478 -35.31 -3.52 -1.75
CA GLU A 478 -36.61 -3.64 -2.43
C GLU A 478 -37.75 -4.33 -1.65
N TYR A 479 -37.60 -4.61 -0.36
CA TYR A 479 -38.73 -5.13 0.45
C TYR A 479 -39.11 -4.27 1.66
N THR A 480 -38.39 -3.18 1.96
CA THR A 480 -38.62 -2.49 3.23
C THR A 480 -39.73 -1.44 3.25
N ASP A 481 -40.30 -0.97 2.12
CA ASP A 481 -41.28 0.14 2.21
C ASP A 481 -42.58 0.05 1.39
N ASN A 482 -42.72 -0.80 0.37
CA ASN A 482 -43.89 -0.73 -0.54
C ASN A 482 -44.99 -1.80 -0.35
N VAL A 483 -44.86 -2.74 0.57
CA VAL A 483 -45.92 -3.75 0.83
C VAL A 483 -46.84 -3.35 2.00
N TYR A 484 -46.48 -2.36 2.80
CA TYR A 484 -47.30 -1.93 3.94
C TYR A 484 -48.42 -0.92 3.62
N ARG A 485 -48.60 -0.55 2.34
CA ARG A 485 -49.71 0.30 1.90
C ARG A 485 -50.30 -0.17 0.58
N ARG A 486 -51.02 -1.30 0.60
CA ARG A 486 -52.33 -1.46 -0.06
C ARG A 486 -52.84 -2.87 0.17
N SER A 487 -53.86 -2.95 1.01
CA SER A 487 -54.78 -4.07 1.04
C SER A 487 -55.49 -4.18 -0.30
N ASP A 488 -55.91 -5.41 -0.57
CA ASP A 488 -56.95 -5.80 -1.51
C ASP A 488 -56.52 -5.98 -2.97
N SER A 489 -56.47 -7.25 -3.36
CA SER A 489 -56.20 -7.84 -4.68
C SER A 489 -54.74 -7.85 -5.14
N MET A 490 -54.06 -9.00 -5.02
CA MET A 490 -52.92 -9.39 -5.86
C MET A 490 -52.68 -10.91 -5.75
N THR A 491 -53.35 -11.68 -6.59
CA THR A 491 -52.77 -12.92 -7.13
C THR A 491 -51.65 -12.55 -8.10
N ASN A 492 -50.49 -13.22 -7.98
CA ASN A 492 -49.39 -13.29 -8.97
C ASN A 492 -48.40 -12.11 -9.12
N PHE A 493 -47.83 -11.57 -8.04
CA PHE A 493 -46.56 -10.81 -8.13
C PHE A 493 -45.56 -11.14 -7.01
N THR A 494 -45.26 -12.42 -6.81
CA THR A 494 -43.94 -12.80 -6.31
C THR A 494 -42.99 -12.82 -7.50
N LYS A 495 -42.27 -11.71 -7.75
CA LYS A 495 -41.09 -11.74 -8.62
C LYS A 495 -40.05 -12.65 -7.94
N GLU A 496 -40.14 -13.96 -8.18
CA GLU A 496 -39.14 -14.93 -7.75
C GLU A 496 -37.79 -14.59 -8.40
N TYR A 497 -36.76 -14.42 -7.57
CA TYR A 497 -35.39 -14.32 -8.03
C TYR A 497 -34.99 -15.62 -8.72
N ARG A 498 -34.65 -15.55 -10.02
CA ARG A 498 -34.09 -16.70 -10.75
C ARG A 498 -32.58 -16.56 -10.84
N PHE A 499 -31.85 -17.19 -9.92
CA PHE A 499 -30.40 -17.43 -10.03
C PHE A 499 -30.00 -18.38 -11.20
N ASN A 500 -30.91 -18.72 -12.12
CA ASN A 500 -30.80 -19.81 -13.09
C ASN A 500 -29.72 -19.63 -14.19
N MET A 501 -28.83 -18.64 -14.11
CA MET A 501 -27.96 -18.24 -15.24
C MET A 501 -26.55 -17.77 -14.82
N ILE A 502 -25.99 -18.18 -13.68
CA ILE A 502 -24.78 -17.51 -13.13
C ILE A 502 -23.69 -18.48 -12.61
N PRO A 503 -22.47 -18.47 -13.16
CA PRO A 503 -21.33 -19.24 -12.65
C PRO A 503 -20.73 -18.64 -11.35
N LEU A 504 -21.15 -19.15 -10.18
CA LEU A 504 -20.57 -18.76 -8.88
C LEU A 504 -19.27 -19.51 -8.54
N SER A 505 -18.77 -20.33 -9.47
CA SER A 505 -17.72 -21.32 -9.24
C SER A 505 -16.36 -20.74 -8.84
N ARG A 506 -16.11 -19.44 -9.01
CA ARG A 506 -14.83 -18.78 -8.70
C ARG A 506 -14.81 -17.95 -7.41
N LEU A 507 -15.98 -17.64 -6.83
CA LEU A 507 -16.09 -16.79 -5.65
C LEU A 507 -15.54 -17.51 -4.41
N ARG A 508 -14.73 -16.80 -3.61
CA ARG A 508 -14.20 -17.27 -2.32
C ARG A 508 -14.97 -16.68 -1.14
N GLN A 509 -15.53 -15.48 -1.30
CA GLN A 509 -16.30 -14.78 -0.28
C GLN A 509 -17.60 -14.22 -0.85
N LEU A 510 -18.69 -14.36 -0.11
CA LEU A 510 -20.01 -13.88 -0.52
C LEU A 510 -20.79 -13.35 0.67
N THR A 511 -21.31 -12.14 0.56
CA THR A 511 -22.22 -11.52 1.54
C THR A 511 -23.54 -11.15 0.86
N ILE A 512 -24.64 -11.71 1.32
CA ILE A 512 -25.98 -11.50 0.74
C ILE A 512 -26.96 -11.14 1.86
N SER A 513 -27.63 -10.01 1.73
CA SER A 513 -28.88 -9.79 2.47
C SER A 513 -30.08 -10.23 1.63
N ASN A 514 -31.15 -10.72 2.27
CA ASN A 514 -32.45 -10.99 1.64
C ASN A 514 -32.44 -12.19 0.66
N CYS A 515 -31.93 -13.33 1.12
CA CYS A 515 -31.83 -14.57 0.33
C CYS A 515 -32.96 -15.55 0.68
N SER A 516 -33.51 -16.27 -0.31
CA SER A 516 -34.43 -17.38 -0.06
C SER A 516 -33.67 -18.71 0.09
N ILE A 517 -34.32 -19.75 0.64
CA ILE A 517 -33.67 -21.07 0.79
C ILE A 517 -33.36 -21.75 -0.56
N ASN A 518 -34.19 -21.51 -1.58
CA ASN A 518 -33.97 -22.01 -2.94
C ASN A 518 -32.74 -21.36 -3.58
N ASP A 519 -32.47 -20.10 -3.24
CA ASP A 519 -31.27 -19.38 -3.67
C ASP A 519 -30.03 -19.95 -2.96
N LEU A 520 -30.15 -20.28 -1.68
CA LEU A 520 -29.09 -20.90 -0.88
C LEU A 520 -28.71 -22.29 -1.42
N GLN A 521 -29.69 -23.11 -1.83
CA GLN A 521 -29.43 -24.42 -2.47
C GLN A 521 -28.65 -24.27 -3.79
N LYS A 522 -28.97 -23.27 -4.60
CA LYS A 522 -28.25 -22.99 -5.86
C LYS A 522 -26.85 -22.46 -5.61
N ILE A 523 -26.70 -21.51 -4.68
CA ILE A 523 -25.38 -21.04 -4.25
C ILE A 523 -24.51 -22.22 -3.83
N PHE A 524 -25.08 -23.19 -3.10
CA PHE A 524 -24.32 -24.36 -2.65
C PHE A 524 -24.00 -25.33 -3.80
N THR A 525 -24.84 -25.38 -4.84
CA THR A 525 -24.58 -26.17 -6.06
C THR A 525 -23.47 -25.55 -6.90
N ASP A 526 -23.49 -24.22 -7.09
CA ASP A 526 -22.65 -23.55 -8.09
C ASP A 526 -21.35 -22.97 -7.50
N ALA A 527 -21.27 -22.68 -6.20
CA ALA A 527 -20.14 -22.00 -5.56
C ALA A 527 -19.09 -22.97 -4.98
N SER A 528 -18.52 -23.83 -5.83
CA SER A 528 -17.56 -24.88 -5.41
C SER A 528 -16.27 -24.38 -4.71
N GLN A 529 -15.89 -23.10 -4.90
CA GLN A 529 -14.68 -22.50 -4.34
C GLN A 529 -14.93 -21.61 -3.11
N LEU A 530 -16.17 -21.54 -2.64
CA LEU A 530 -16.57 -20.62 -1.57
C LEU A 530 -15.96 -21.03 -0.22
N GLN A 531 -15.25 -20.09 0.42
CA GLN A 531 -14.56 -20.28 1.69
C GLN A 531 -15.22 -19.52 2.85
N SER A 532 -15.86 -18.38 2.56
CA SER A 532 -16.58 -17.56 3.53
C SER A 532 -17.94 -17.14 2.99
N LEU A 533 -18.97 -17.27 3.81
CA LEU A 533 -20.34 -16.92 3.44
C LEU A 533 -21.02 -16.16 4.59
N ASN A 534 -21.61 -15.00 4.27
CA ASN A 534 -22.41 -14.22 5.19
C ASN A 534 -23.80 -14.01 4.60
N ILE A 535 -24.85 -14.51 5.25
CA ILE A 535 -26.22 -14.46 4.71
C ILE A 535 -27.18 -13.91 5.76
N HIS A 536 -28.05 -13.00 5.31
CA HIS A 536 -29.29 -12.60 6.00
C HIS A 536 -30.50 -13.29 5.35
N LEU A 537 -31.15 -14.20 6.07
CA LEU A 537 -32.32 -15.00 5.68
C LEU A 537 -33.60 -14.50 6.35
N TYR A 538 -34.74 -14.70 5.69
CA TYR A 538 -36.06 -14.40 6.24
C TYR A 538 -36.78 -15.64 6.80
N SER A 539 -36.64 -16.81 6.16
CA SER A 539 -37.19 -18.09 6.65
C SER A 539 -36.34 -19.26 6.13
N ILE A 540 -36.26 -20.34 6.91
CA ILE A 540 -35.70 -21.64 6.51
C ILE A 540 -36.84 -22.65 6.53
N SER A 541 -37.33 -23.06 5.35
CA SER A 541 -38.35 -24.10 5.24
C SER A 541 -37.73 -25.52 5.29
N GLN A 542 -38.57 -26.54 5.44
CA GLN A 542 -38.22 -27.90 5.91
C GLN A 542 -37.33 -28.76 4.98
N ASN A 543 -37.01 -28.32 3.76
CA ASN A 543 -36.36 -29.19 2.76
C ASN A 543 -34.82 -29.06 2.74
N VAL A 544 -34.17 -29.39 3.86
CA VAL A 544 -32.69 -29.34 4.00
C VAL A 544 -31.98 -30.62 3.50
N GLU A 545 -32.72 -31.70 3.25
CA GLU A 545 -32.12 -32.97 2.83
C GLU A 545 -31.44 -32.92 1.45
N SER A 546 -31.86 -31.99 0.58
CA SER A 546 -31.34 -31.83 -0.78
C SER A 546 -30.12 -30.89 -0.90
N PHE A 547 -29.55 -30.38 0.20
CA PHE A 547 -28.37 -29.49 0.12
C PHE A 547 -27.10 -30.25 -0.31
N PRO A 548 -26.35 -29.74 -1.30
CA PRO A 548 -25.04 -30.27 -1.65
C PRO A 548 -24.00 -29.94 -0.57
N THR A 549 -22.96 -30.77 -0.47
CA THR A 549 -21.91 -30.62 0.55
C THR A 549 -20.87 -29.60 0.08
N LEU A 550 -20.69 -28.51 0.84
CA LEU A 550 -19.64 -27.51 0.57
C LEU A 550 -18.36 -27.87 1.32
N SER A 551 -17.53 -28.70 0.71
CA SER A 551 -16.29 -29.20 1.31
C SER A 551 -15.21 -28.13 1.55
N ARG A 552 -15.35 -26.90 1.02
CA ARG A 552 -14.35 -25.82 1.15
C ARG A 552 -14.79 -24.66 2.07
N LEU A 553 -16.04 -24.62 2.51
CA LEU A 553 -16.54 -23.54 3.36
C LEU A 553 -15.92 -23.63 4.76
N THR A 554 -15.22 -22.58 5.18
CA THR A 554 -14.54 -22.51 6.49
C THR A 554 -15.19 -21.51 7.43
N ARG A 555 -15.91 -20.52 6.91
CA ARG A 555 -16.63 -19.51 7.69
C ARG A 555 -18.06 -19.35 7.18
N LEU A 556 -19.01 -19.35 8.11
CA LEU A 556 -20.42 -19.07 7.85
C LEU A 556 -20.98 -18.13 8.92
N ILE A 557 -21.55 -17.01 8.49
CA ILE A 557 -22.35 -16.09 9.30
C ILE A 557 -23.78 -16.17 8.77
N LEU A 558 -24.72 -16.52 9.64
CA LEU A 558 -26.11 -16.70 9.26
C LEU A 558 -27.00 -15.88 10.18
N GLN A 559 -27.73 -14.94 9.60
CA GLN A 559 -28.63 -14.05 10.31
C GLN A 559 -30.06 -14.35 9.86
N ILE A 560 -31.01 -14.55 10.78
CA ILE A 560 -32.43 -14.83 10.48
C ILE A 560 -33.30 -13.74 11.09
N ASP A 561 -34.01 -12.98 10.26
CA ASP A 561 -34.95 -11.95 10.73
C ASP A 561 -36.40 -12.39 10.47
N ASN A 562 -37.07 -12.89 11.50
CA ASN A 562 -38.49 -13.26 11.45
C ASN A 562 -39.32 -12.05 11.91
N LYS A 563 -39.48 -11.04 11.04
CA LYS A 563 -40.31 -9.88 11.37
C LYS A 563 -41.79 -10.19 11.10
N ASN A 564 -42.54 -10.40 12.18
CA ASN A 564 -44.01 -10.25 12.32
C ASN A 564 -44.80 -10.32 11.01
N ASN A 565 -44.73 -11.45 10.31
CA ASN A 565 -45.67 -11.74 9.23
C ASN A 565 -46.78 -12.60 9.83
N PRO A 566 -47.99 -12.06 10.10
CA PRO A 566 -49.08 -12.81 10.73
C PRO A 566 -49.58 -14.00 9.89
N LEU A 567 -49.09 -14.15 8.66
CA LEU A 567 -49.37 -15.28 7.75
C LEU A 567 -48.42 -16.47 7.92
N PHE A 568 -47.28 -16.33 8.62
CA PHE A 568 -46.24 -17.37 8.74
C PHE A 568 -45.90 -17.69 10.21
N THR A 569 -46.91 -17.88 11.04
CA THR A 569 -46.75 -18.16 12.48
C THR A 569 -46.22 -19.56 12.83
N THR A 570 -45.68 -20.35 11.89
CA THR A 570 -45.35 -21.77 12.13
C THR A 570 -44.04 -22.32 11.54
N ASP A 571 -43.13 -21.49 11.01
CA ASP A 571 -41.84 -22.02 10.53
C ASP A 571 -40.82 -22.15 11.68
N VAL A 572 -40.96 -23.22 12.47
CA VAL A 572 -40.01 -23.63 13.50
C VAL A 572 -38.78 -24.24 12.82
N LEU A 573 -37.62 -23.60 12.97
CA LEU A 573 -36.35 -24.22 12.61
C LEU A 573 -36.05 -25.35 13.60
N SER A 574 -36.21 -26.61 13.19
CA SER A 574 -35.97 -27.74 14.09
C SER A 574 -34.46 -27.98 14.31
N MET A 575 -34.09 -28.49 15.49
CA MET A 575 -32.70 -28.85 15.77
C MET A 575 -32.15 -29.91 14.80
N ASN A 576 -33.00 -30.85 14.36
CA ASN A 576 -32.62 -31.86 13.35
C ASN A 576 -32.29 -31.21 12.00
N THR A 577 -33.01 -30.16 11.62
CA THR A 577 -32.75 -29.40 10.39
C THR A 577 -31.40 -28.69 10.44
N MET A 578 -31.04 -28.12 11.59
CA MET A 578 -29.73 -27.48 11.80
C MET A 578 -28.57 -28.48 11.86
N GLU A 579 -28.77 -29.64 12.50
CA GLU A 579 -27.80 -30.74 12.50
C GLU A 579 -27.51 -31.22 11.07
N LEU A 580 -28.55 -31.51 10.30
CA LEU A 580 -28.43 -31.89 8.89
C LEU A 580 -27.71 -30.82 8.07
N PHE A 581 -28.02 -29.54 8.29
CA PHE A 581 -27.38 -28.43 7.61
C PHE A 581 -25.88 -28.34 7.92
N LEU A 582 -25.50 -28.39 9.20
CA LEU A 582 -24.10 -28.28 9.63
C LEU A 582 -23.26 -29.50 9.20
N TRP A 583 -23.84 -30.71 9.20
CA TRP A 583 -23.17 -31.91 8.68
C TRP A 583 -22.82 -31.83 7.20
N LYS A 584 -23.52 -31.01 6.41
CA LYS A 584 -23.17 -30.75 5.01
C LYS A 584 -21.98 -29.78 4.85
N LEU A 585 -21.40 -29.30 5.95
CA LEU A 585 -20.30 -28.33 5.99
C LEU A 585 -19.08 -28.88 6.76
N PRO A 586 -18.45 -29.99 6.29
CA PRO A 586 -17.47 -30.76 7.07
C PRO A 586 -16.13 -30.04 7.34
N ARG A 587 -15.85 -28.91 6.68
CA ARG A 587 -14.65 -28.10 6.90
C ARG A 587 -14.93 -26.76 7.58
N LEU A 588 -16.15 -26.55 8.06
CA LEU A 588 -16.50 -25.34 8.79
C LEU A 588 -15.60 -25.21 10.02
N ARG A 589 -15.04 -24.02 10.24
CA ARG A 589 -14.22 -23.69 11.42
C ARG A 589 -14.82 -22.54 12.21
N HIS A 590 -15.52 -21.65 11.52
CA HIS A 590 -16.13 -20.47 12.10
C HIS A 590 -17.62 -20.44 11.77
N PHE A 591 -18.45 -20.52 12.80
CA PHE A 591 -19.91 -20.43 12.64
C PHE A 591 -20.48 -19.38 13.58
N VAL A 592 -21.23 -18.45 13.00
CA VAL A 592 -21.98 -17.42 13.73
C VAL A 592 -23.42 -17.52 13.26
N PHE A 593 -24.33 -17.61 14.21
CA PHE A 593 -25.76 -17.67 13.93
C PHE A 593 -26.51 -16.70 14.83
N SER A 594 -27.36 -15.86 14.25
CA SER A 594 -28.14 -14.87 14.99
C SER A 594 -29.56 -14.73 14.46
N GLY A 595 -30.60 -14.69 15.30
CA GLY A 595 -31.95 -14.44 14.81
C GLY A 595 -33.07 -14.46 15.85
N LYS A 596 -34.29 -14.10 15.43
CA LYS A 596 -35.54 -14.27 16.19
C LYS A 596 -36.25 -15.52 15.67
N VAL A 597 -36.13 -16.66 16.33
CA VAL A 597 -36.66 -17.92 15.81
C VAL A 597 -37.27 -18.74 16.94
N HIS A 598 -38.47 -19.28 16.73
CA HIS A 598 -38.98 -20.38 17.54
C HIS A 598 -38.20 -21.63 17.15
N ILE A 599 -37.21 -22.01 17.95
CA ILE A 599 -36.45 -23.24 17.76
C ILE A 599 -36.93 -24.23 18.82
N ASP A 600 -37.22 -25.47 18.41
CA ASP A 600 -37.40 -26.59 19.33
C ASP A 600 -36.01 -27.01 19.85
N VAL A 601 -35.44 -26.20 20.75
CA VAL A 601 -34.09 -26.40 21.34
C VAL A 601 -34.24 -27.21 22.62
N ALA A 602 -34.16 -28.53 22.48
CA ALA A 602 -34.29 -29.44 23.61
C ALA A 602 -33.10 -30.39 23.81
N ASN A 603 -31.87 -30.03 23.41
CA ASN A 603 -30.69 -30.86 23.73
C ASN A 603 -29.31 -30.15 23.66
N GLY A 604 -28.78 -29.70 24.81
CA GLY A 604 -27.43 -29.09 24.90
C GLY A 604 -26.27 -30.02 24.51
N ARG A 605 -26.38 -31.34 24.76
CA ARG A 605 -25.35 -32.32 24.37
C ARG A 605 -25.20 -32.46 22.85
N ARG A 606 -26.27 -32.23 22.09
CA ARG A 606 -26.20 -32.28 20.62
C ARG A 606 -25.42 -31.10 20.05
N TRP A 607 -25.58 -29.91 20.62
CA TRP A 607 -24.76 -28.75 20.26
C TRP A 607 -23.28 -28.94 20.60
N GLU A 608 -22.96 -29.60 21.72
CA GLU A 608 -21.59 -29.97 22.07
C GLU A 608 -20.94 -30.83 20.97
N ILE A 609 -21.67 -31.83 20.47
CA ILE A 609 -21.19 -32.71 19.40
C ILE A 609 -20.97 -31.92 18.10
N LEU A 610 -21.90 -31.04 17.72
CA LEU A 610 -21.77 -30.23 16.49
C LEU A 610 -20.61 -29.22 16.55
N ALA A 611 -20.26 -28.76 17.74
CA ALA A 611 -19.25 -27.73 17.91
C ALA A 611 -17.83 -28.24 18.12
N ILE A 612 -17.66 -29.55 18.31
CA ILE A 612 -16.38 -30.15 18.72
C ILE A 612 -15.25 -29.84 17.73
N ASP A 613 -15.58 -29.74 16.44
CA ASP A 613 -14.64 -29.50 15.35
C ASP A 613 -14.51 -28.01 14.96
N LEU A 614 -15.28 -27.12 15.61
CA LEU A 614 -15.26 -25.68 15.34
C LEU A 614 -14.20 -24.95 16.19
N VAL A 615 -13.61 -23.92 15.59
CA VAL A 615 -12.67 -22.98 16.23
C VAL A 615 -13.43 -21.84 16.90
N THR A 616 -14.44 -21.30 16.21
CA THR A 616 -15.37 -20.30 16.79
C THR A 616 -16.81 -20.72 16.55
N PHE A 617 -17.62 -20.67 17.61
CA PHE A 617 -19.03 -21.04 17.58
C PHE A 617 -19.83 -20.03 18.40
N HIS A 618 -20.69 -19.26 17.73
CA HIS A 618 -21.46 -18.20 18.37
C HIS A 618 -22.94 -18.29 18.00
N PHE A 619 -23.80 -18.28 19.02
CA PHE A 619 -25.24 -18.14 18.88
C PHE A 619 -25.74 -16.90 19.58
N ASN A 620 -26.67 -16.19 18.94
CA ASN A 620 -27.40 -15.07 19.52
C ASN A 620 -28.88 -15.12 19.12
N PHE A 621 -29.75 -15.63 20.00
CA PHE A 621 -31.18 -15.78 19.74
C PHE A 621 -32.07 -15.02 20.67
N GLN A 622 -33.25 -14.66 20.17
CA GLN A 622 -34.41 -14.34 21.00
C GLN A 622 -35.44 -15.47 20.90
N LEU A 623 -35.80 -16.04 22.04
CA LEU A 623 -36.80 -17.09 22.22
C LEU A 623 -38.17 -16.43 22.49
N GLU A 624 -39.12 -16.59 21.58
CA GLU A 624 -40.52 -16.33 21.87
C GLU A 624 -41.16 -17.65 22.31
N VAL A 625 -41.88 -17.66 23.44
CA VAL A 625 -42.22 -18.91 24.13
C VAL A 625 -43.73 -19.07 24.28
N ASP A 626 -44.33 -19.88 23.41
CA ASP A 626 -45.79 -20.15 23.43
C ASP A 626 -46.17 -21.52 24.05
N ARG A 627 -45.22 -22.44 24.29
CA ARG A 627 -45.50 -23.74 24.92
C ARG A 627 -44.37 -24.20 25.85
N ILE A 628 -44.41 -23.77 27.10
CA ILE A 628 -43.53 -24.23 28.18
C ILE A 628 -44.26 -25.32 28.95
N ASN A 629 -43.63 -26.47 29.21
CA ASN A 629 -43.73 -27.10 30.54
C ASN A 629 -42.69 -28.19 30.85
N ASN A 630 -41.95 -28.78 29.90
CA ASN A 630 -41.06 -29.91 30.25
C ASN A 630 -39.58 -29.81 29.82
N ILE A 631 -39.14 -28.74 29.14
CA ILE A 631 -37.79 -28.70 28.50
C ILE A 631 -36.83 -27.68 29.18
N LEU A 632 -37.35 -26.70 29.92
CA LEU A 632 -36.56 -25.61 30.50
C LEU A 632 -35.55 -26.05 31.58
N GLU A 633 -35.79 -27.12 32.34
CA GLU A 633 -34.83 -27.56 33.37
C GLU A 633 -33.43 -27.88 32.81
N SER A 634 -33.35 -28.30 31.54
CA SER A 634 -32.08 -28.64 30.90
C SER A 634 -31.22 -27.43 30.45
N PHE A 635 -31.81 -26.24 30.33
CA PHE A 635 -31.13 -25.01 29.89
C PHE A 635 -31.22 -23.83 30.88
N CYS A 636 -32.11 -23.90 31.87
CA CYS A 636 -32.11 -22.95 33.00
C CYS A 636 -30.86 -23.10 33.89
N THR A 637 -30.18 -24.24 33.81
CA THR A 637 -28.86 -24.46 34.41
C THR A 637 -27.79 -24.14 33.38
N PRO A 638 -26.95 -23.10 33.60
CA PRO A 638 -25.77 -22.90 32.79
C PRO A 638 -24.92 -24.18 32.81
N PHE A 639 -24.52 -24.67 31.64
CA PHE A 639 -23.67 -25.85 31.55
C PHE A 639 -22.32 -25.50 30.92
N TRP A 640 -21.29 -26.16 31.45
CA TRP A 640 -19.90 -25.97 31.07
C TRP A 640 -19.50 -27.00 30.02
N LEU A 641 -19.02 -26.53 28.87
CA LEU A 641 -18.44 -27.40 27.85
C LEU A 641 -16.96 -27.61 28.19
N GLU A 642 -16.68 -28.63 28.99
CA GLU A 642 -15.40 -28.85 29.68
C GLU A 642 -14.20 -28.93 28.73
N ARG A 643 -14.34 -29.63 27.60
CA ARG A 643 -13.26 -29.81 26.61
C ARG A 643 -12.85 -28.54 25.87
N LYS A 644 -13.78 -27.62 25.63
CA LYS A 644 -13.53 -26.35 24.91
C LYS A 644 -13.51 -25.14 25.82
N ARG A 645 -13.81 -25.34 27.10
CA ARG A 645 -14.03 -24.31 28.11
C ARG A 645 -15.05 -23.28 27.60
N TRP A 646 -16.26 -23.67 27.23
CA TRP A 646 -17.29 -22.69 26.82
C TRP A 646 -18.44 -22.66 27.83
N TYR A 647 -19.04 -21.48 28.01
CA TYR A 647 -20.17 -21.25 28.90
C TYR A 647 -21.40 -20.88 28.08
N VAL A 648 -22.50 -21.62 28.24
CA VAL A 648 -23.78 -21.29 27.62
C VAL A 648 -24.70 -20.70 28.69
N ALA A 649 -25.23 -19.51 28.43
CA ALA A 649 -26.06 -18.77 29.37
C ALA A 649 -27.41 -18.40 28.76
N TYR A 650 -28.44 -18.35 29.61
CA TYR A 650 -29.80 -17.94 29.27
C TYR A 650 -30.15 -16.67 30.04
N LYS A 651 -30.61 -15.61 29.35
CA LYS A 651 -31.07 -14.37 29.97
C LYS A 651 -32.04 -13.59 29.10
N ASP A 652 -33.11 -13.03 29.66
CA ASP A 652 -34.07 -12.14 28.98
C ASP A 652 -34.66 -12.76 27.71
N HIS A 653 -35.01 -14.05 27.79
CA HIS A 653 -35.42 -14.87 26.65
C HIS A 653 -34.36 -14.99 25.54
N ARG A 654 -33.07 -14.84 25.87
CA ARG A 654 -31.96 -15.01 24.92
C ARG A 654 -30.99 -16.08 25.40
N LEU A 655 -30.56 -16.94 24.48
CA LEU A 655 -29.49 -17.93 24.72
C LEU A 655 -28.22 -17.43 24.04
N PHE A 656 -27.09 -17.43 24.74
CA PHE A 656 -25.79 -17.02 24.19
C PHE A 656 -24.65 -17.94 24.63
N SER A 657 -23.70 -18.18 23.74
CA SER A 657 -22.49 -18.95 23.99
C SER A 657 -21.28 -18.02 24.17
N VAL A 658 -20.59 -18.16 25.32
CA VAL A 658 -19.41 -17.39 25.68
C VAL A 658 -18.20 -18.33 25.74
N PRO A 659 -17.20 -18.19 24.85
CA PRO A 659 -15.97 -18.96 24.99
C PRO A 659 -15.19 -18.49 26.23
N TYR A 660 -14.61 -19.41 27.02
CA TYR A 660 -13.62 -19.08 28.04
C TYR A 660 -12.30 -18.77 27.35
N PHE A 661 -11.84 -17.55 27.55
CA PHE A 661 -10.78 -16.93 26.77
C PHE A 661 -9.41 -17.36 27.29
N ALA A 662 -8.71 -18.21 26.54
CA ALA A 662 -7.26 -18.35 26.67
C ALA A 662 -6.53 -17.55 25.58
N ASP A 663 -6.98 -17.55 24.31
CA ASP A 663 -6.23 -16.89 23.22
C ASP A 663 -7.08 -16.52 21.97
N THR A 664 -8.36 -16.19 22.11
CA THR A 664 -9.22 -15.82 20.97
C THR A 664 -9.57 -14.33 20.94
N ILE A 665 -9.17 -13.67 19.85
CA ILE A 665 -9.46 -12.26 19.53
C ILE A 665 -10.95 -12.12 19.19
N ALA A 666 -11.74 -11.56 20.09
CA ALA A 666 -13.14 -11.20 19.81
C ALA A 666 -13.20 -9.82 19.12
N SER A 667 -13.74 -9.78 17.90
CA SER A 667 -13.99 -8.57 17.12
C SER A 667 -15.44 -8.04 17.24
N PHE A 668 -16.20 -8.54 18.22
CA PHE A 668 -17.61 -8.19 18.45
C PHE A 668 -17.83 -7.66 19.87
N PRO A 669 -18.88 -6.86 20.12
CA PRO A 669 -19.20 -6.33 21.45
C PRO A 669 -19.44 -7.46 22.45
N PHE A 670 -18.71 -7.46 23.56
CA PHE A 670 -18.91 -8.40 24.66
C PHE A 670 -19.98 -7.87 25.63
N HIS A 671 -20.96 -8.71 25.95
CA HIS A 671 -22.03 -8.41 26.90
C HIS A 671 -21.88 -9.27 28.17
N PRO A 672 -21.59 -8.68 29.35
CA PRO A 672 -21.51 -9.45 30.58
C PRO A 672 -22.90 -9.93 31.05
N PRO A 673 -23.03 -11.16 31.58
CA PRO A 673 -24.28 -11.65 32.17
C PRO A 673 -24.62 -10.85 33.43
N VAL A 674 -25.89 -10.47 33.60
CA VAL A 674 -26.34 -9.55 34.69
C VAL A 674 -26.80 -10.31 35.94
N HIS A 675 -27.04 -11.62 35.87
CA HIS A 675 -27.38 -12.43 37.04
C HIS A 675 -26.72 -13.80 36.91
N THR A 676 -25.54 -13.96 37.51
CA THR A 676 -24.93 -15.26 37.74
C THR A 676 -24.51 -15.28 39.20
N THR A 677 -25.35 -15.85 40.06
CA THR A 677 -24.91 -16.32 41.38
C THR A 677 -24.00 -17.53 41.14
N ALA A 678 -22.74 -17.27 40.83
CA ALA A 678 -21.70 -18.27 40.80
C ALA A 678 -21.03 -18.32 42.20
N PRO A 679 -20.61 -19.50 42.66
CA PRO A 679 -20.07 -19.66 44.00
C PRO A 679 -18.68 -19.01 44.10
N ASP A 680 -18.58 -17.99 44.96
CA ASP A 680 -17.41 -17.45 45.67
C ASP A 680 -16.07 -17.14 44.97
N ASP A 681 -15.90 -17.34 43.66
CA ASP A 681 -14.67 -16.96 42.95
C ASP A 681 -14.88 -15.79 41.97
N ARG A 682 -14.12 -14.69 42.19
CA ARG A 682 -14.12 -13.52 41.31
C ARG A 682 -13.56 -13.89 39.94
N PHE A 683 -14.39 -13.88 38.90
CA PHE A 683 -13.92 -14.07 37.53
C PHE A 683 -13.14 -12.84 37.04
N PHE A 684 -11.97 -13.09 36.44
CA PHE A 684 -11.13 -12.09 35.77
C PHE A 684 -11.28 -12.22 34.25
N PHE A 685 -11.78 -11.18 33.59
CA PHE A 685 -11.83 -11.12 32.12
C PHE A 685 -10.67 -10.27 31.59
N GLN A 686 -9.96 -10.76 30.58
CA GLN A 686 -8.80 -10.08 29.97
C GLN A 686 -8.95 -9.97 28.45
N HIS A 687 -8.33 -8.95 27.84
CA HIS A 687 -8.17 -8.75 26.38
C HIS A 687 -9.46 -8.51 25.58
N ILE A 688 -10.34 -7.64 26.08
CA ILE A 688 -11.61 -7.31 25.41
C ILE A 688 -11.43 -6.12 24.46
N LYS A 689 -11.59 -6.32 23.15
CA LYS A 689 -11.53 -5.20 22.19
C LYS A 689 -12.73 -4.25 22.30
N HIS A 690 -13.94 -4.76 22.55
CA HIS A 690 -15.14 -3.93 22.69
C HIS A 690 -16.03 -4.49 23.81
N LEU A 691 -16.15 -3.76 24.92
CA LEU A 691 -17.05 -4.09 26.03
C LEU A 691 -18.31 -3.23 25.95
N GLN A 692 -19.47 -3.86 25.97
CA GLN A 692 -20.77 -3.18 25.95
C GLN A 692 -21.58 -3.52 27.21
N LEU A 693 -21.75 -2.55 28.10
CA LEU A 693 -22.45 -2.75 29.38
C LEU A 693 -23.97 -2.55 29.19
N PRO A 694 -24.83 -3.50 29.61
CA PRO A 694 -26.28 -3.46 29.39
C PRO A 694 -27.03 -2.43 30.27
N GLU A 695 -28.25 -2.04 29.87
CA GLU A 695 -29.10 -0.98 30.48
C GLU A 695 -29.45 -1.18 31.98
N VAL A 696 -29.43 -2.42 32.51
CA VAL A 696 -29.83 -2.75 33.89
C VAL A 696 -28.63 -3.31 34.65
N ALA A 697 -28.05 -2.56 35.59
CA ALA A 697 -26.83 -2.96 36.30
C ALA A 697 -27.09 -3.26 37.78
N THR A 698 -27.26 -4.54 38.09
CA THR A 698 -26.66 -5.17 39.29
C THR A 698 -25.62 -6.14 38.75
N ILE A 699 -24.50 -5.62 38.28
CA ILE A 699 -23.40 -6.47 37.83
C ILE A 699 -22.65 -6.89 39.10
N ASP A 700 -22.73 -8.16 39.47
CA ASP A 700 -21.91 -8.71 40.56
C ASP A 700 -20.42 -8.48 40.26
N LEU A 701 -19.57 -8.41 41.28
CA LEU A 701 -18.18 -7.91 41.25
C LEU A 701 -17.25 -8.67 40.27
N HIS A 702 -17.34 -8.39 38.97
CA HIS A 702 -16.44 -8.91 37.93
C HIS A 702 -15.34 -7.88 37.63
N TYR A 703 -14.09 -8.34 37.52
CA TYR A 703 -12.94 -7.49 37.19
C TYR A 703 -12.51 -7.69 35.74
N PHE A 704 -12.63 -6.64 34.92
CA PHE A 704 -12.23 -6.60 33.52
C PHE A 704 -10.90 -5.85 33.36
N THR A 705 -9.95 -6.44 32.64
CA THR A 705 -8.67 -5.80 32.31
C THR A 705 -8.44 -5.79 30.80
N HIS A 706 -7.64 -4.83 30.33
CA HIS A 706 -7.27 -4.71 28.91
C HIS A 706 -8.47 -4.50 27.97
N ILE A 707 -9.24 -3.44 28.21
CA ILE A 707 -10.35 -3.03 27.33
C ILE A 707 -9.87 -1.95 26.36
N GLU A 708 -10.10 -2.14 25.05
CA GLU A 708 -9.75 -1.13 24.03
C GLU A 708 -10.91 -0.14 23.77
N THR A 709 -12.12 -0.65 23.55
CA THR A 709 -13.36 0.11 23.35
C THR A 709 -14.37 -0.17 24.46
N LEU A 710 -14.89 0.88 25.10
CA LEU A 710 -15.90 0.80 26.15
C LEU A 710 -17.20 1.50 25.71
N GLU A 711 -18.33 0.80 25.83
CA GLU A 711 -19.67 1.32 25.51
C GLU A 711 -20.65 1.05 26.68
N PRO A 712 -20.77 1.98 27.64
CA PRO A 712 -21.76 1.88 28.69
C PRO A 712 -23.14 2.30 28.19
N ARG A 713 -24.11 1.38 28.23
CA ARG A 713 -25.52 1.68 27.92
C ARG A 713 -26.38 1.95 29.16
N CYS A 714 -25.78 2.04 30.35
CA CYS A 714 -26.48 2.33 31.60
C CYS A 714 -25.77 3.38 32.45
N THR A 715 -26.53 3.97 33.37
CA THR A 715 -26.04 4.92 34.37
C THR A 715 -25.25 4.19 35.46
N ILE A 716 -23.93 4.09 35.28
CA ILE A 716 -23.01 3.51 36.29
C ILE A 716 -22.29 4.62 37.06
N ARG A 717 -22.20 4.49 38.39
CA ARG A 717 -21.36 5.38 39.21
C ARG A 717 -19.89 5.16 38.85
N LEU A 718 -19.16 6.24 38.61
CA LEU A 718 -17.72 6.21 38.26
C LEU A 718 -16.86 5.37 39.21
N ALA A 719 -17.13 5.44 40.52
CA ALA A 719 -16.44 4.61 41.52
C ALA A 719 -16.64 3.11 41.26
N THR A 720 -17.86 2.70 40.88
CA THR A 720 -18.19 1.31 40.54
C THR A 720 -17.50 0.89 39.24
N LEU A 721 -17.48 1.76 38.23
CA LEU A 721 -16.77 1.50 36.96
C LEU A 721 -15.26 1.28 37.19
N HIS A 722 -14.63 2.11 38.03
CA HIS A 722 -13.21 2.01 38.39
C HIS A 722 -12.88 0.75 39.20
N THR A 723 -13.83 0.23 39.99
CA THR A 723 -13.64 -1.05 40.70
C THR A 723 -13.82 -2.27 39.79
N MET A 724 -14.51 -2.11 38.66
CA MET A 724 -14.85 -3.21 37.76
C MET A 724 -13.93 -3.29 36.54
N ILE A 725 -13.38 -2.17 36.08
CA ILE A 725 -12.66 -2.07 34.80
C ILE A 725 -11.34 -1.34 35.02
N ASP A 726 -10.25 -1.87 34.47
CA ASP A 726 -9.01 -1.10 34.29
C ASP A 726 -9.19 -0.07 33.16
N LEU A 727 -9.54 1.16 33.55
CA LEU A 727 -9.82 2.27 32.65
C LEU A 727 -8.55 2.87 32.02
N SER A 728 -7.36 2.53 32.53
CA SER A 728 -6.09 3.11 32.05
C SER A 728 -5.76 2.75 30.60
N ARG A 729 -6.31 1.63 30.10
CA ARG A 729 -6.03 1.09 28.76
C ARG A 729 -7.11 1.37 27.72
N VAL A 730 -8.24 1.99 28.11
CA VAL A 730 -9.33 2.31 27.19
C VAL A 730 -8.88 3.40 26.21
N ARG A 731 -9.03 3.11 24.90
CA ARG A 731 -8.65 4.00 23.80
C ARG A 731 -9.84 4.64 23.10
N HIS A 732 -11.00 3.97 23.13
CA HIS A 732 -12.25 4.43 22.53
C HIS A 732 -13.40 4.32 23.53
N LEU A 733 -14.14 5.41 23.72
CA LEU A 733 -15.35 5.47 24.53
C LEU A 733 -16.56 5.81 23.64
N ILE A 734 -17.63 5.02 23.71
CA ILE A 734 -18.89 5.24 23.01
C ILE A 734 -19.98 5.55 24.05
N LEU A 735 -20.52 6.77 24.03
CA LEU A 735 -21.56 7.21 24.96
C LEU A 735 -22.92 7.18 24.28
N ASP A 736 -23.74 6.18 24.63
CA ASP A 736 -25.08 5.98 24.07
C ASP A 736 -26.18 6.42 25.06
N ARG A 737 -26.20 6.01 26.33
CA ARG A 737 -27.22 6.49 27.28
C ARG A 737 -26.65 6.75 28.66
N LEU A 738 -26.65 8.03 29.05
CA LEU A 738 -26.54 8.57 30.41
C LEU A 738 -25.45 7.95 31.30
N ILE A 739 -24.19 8.28 31.01
CA ILE A 739 -23.31 8.73 32.11
C ILE A 739 -23.65 10.21 32.32
N ASN A 740 -23.74 10.67 33.57
CA ASN A 740 -23.90 12.11 33.82
C ASN A 740 -22.71 12.83 33.18
N LEU A 741 -22.97 13.49 32.04
CA LEU A 741 -21.95 14.04 31.16
C LEU A 741 -21.13 15.16 31.82
N SER A 742 -21.59 15.66 32.97
CA SER A 742 -20.81 16.52 33.87
C SER A 742 -19.52 15.86 34.39
N ASN A 743 -19.40 14.53 34.35
CA ASN A 743 -18.23 13.79 34.80
C ASN A 743 -17.18 13.50 33.71
N LEU A 744 -17.38 13.98 32.47
CA LEU A 744 -16.41 13.79 31.39
C LEU A 744 -14.96 14.24 31.73
N PRO A 745 -14.71 15.33 32.49
CA PRO A 745 -13.36 15.74 32.87
C PRO A 745 -12.71 14.78 33.88
N ILE A 746 -13.55 14.15 34.72
CA ILE A 746 -13.10 13.15 35.67
C ILE A 746 -12.75 11.86 34.91
N LEU A 747 -13.56 11.47 33.92
CA LEU A 747 -13.28 10.34 33.05
C LEU A 747 -12.01 10.53 32.24
N SER A 748 -11.73 11.75 31.75
CA SER A 748 -10.49 12.00 31.01
C SER A 748 -9.25 11.82 31.88
N ASN A 749 -9.30 12.25 33.14
CA ASN A 749 -8.18 12.06 34.08
C ASN A 749 -7.95 10.58 34.44
N ILE A 750 -9.01 9.77 34.43
CA ILE A 750 -8.96 8.35 34.78
C ILE A 750 -8.62 7.47 33.56
N MET A 751 -8.85 7.96 32.33
CA MET A 751 -8.55 7.30 31.06
C MET A 751 -7.46 8.06 30.27
N PRO A 752 -6.18 7.98 30.66
CA PRO A 752 -5.09 8.75 30.04
C PRO A 752 -4.84 8.42 28.57
N ASN A 753 -5.27 7.25 28.08
CA ASN A 753 -5.08 6.78 26.71
C ASN A 753 -6.32 6.95 25.82
N LEU A 754 -7.36 7.65 26.29
CA LEU A 754 -8.59 7.84 25.54
C LEU A 754 -8.36 8.85 24.41
N HIS A 755 -8.30 8.36 23.17
CA HIS A 755 -8.06 9.18 21.98
C HIS A 755 -9.27 9.26 21.04
N LYS A 756 -10.24 8.36 21.16
CA LYS A 756 -11.45 8.34 20.35
C LYS A 756 -12.71 8.43 21.21
N LEU A 757 -13.64 9.31 20.83
CA LEU A 757 -14.91 9.50 21.51
C LEU A 757 -16.07 9.48 20.51
N SER A 758 -17.08 8.67 20.77
CA SER A 758 -18.35 8.67 20.02
C SER A 758 -19.46 9.17 20.93
N LEU A 759 -20.13 10.25 20.51
CA LEU A 759 -21.26 10.87 21.21
C LEU A 759 -22.52 10.70 20.37
N ASN A 760 -23.62 10.38 21.01
CA ASN A 760 -24.92 10.42 20.37
C ASN A 760 -25.68 11.73 20.63
N ASP A 761 -26.94 11.78 20.20
CA ASP A 761 -27.88 12.91 20.16
C ASP A 761 -27.99 13.72 21.46
N GLN A 762 -27.56 13.16 22.59
CA GLN A 762 -27.58 13.82 23.90
C GLN A 762 -26.37 14.73 24.17
N TRP A 763 -25.42 14.88 23.24
CA TRP A 763 -24.27 15.78 23.39
C TRP A 763 -24.68 17.24 23.68
N LYS A 764 -25.88 17.67 23.29
CA LYS A 764 -26.46 18.98 23.65
C LYS A 764 -26.60 19.19 25.16
N ASN A 765 -26.82 18.12 25.92
CA ASN A 765 -26.87 18.19 27.38
C ASN A 765 -25.48 18.50 27.97
N ILE A 766 -24.39 18.10 27.32
CA ILE A 766 -23.01 18.49 27.68
C ILE A 766 -22.87 20.00 27.56
N LEU A 767 -23.33 20.56 26.44
CA LEU A 767 -23.24 21.98 26.17
C LEU A 767 -24.08 22.82 27.17
N ARG A 768 -25.29 22.35 27.50
CA ARG A 768 -26.18 23.05 28.42
C ARG A 768 -25.74 22.97 29.88
N SER A 769 -25.08 21.88 30.28
CA SER A 769 -24.73 21.62 31.68
C SER A 769 -23.42 22.28 32.13
N VAL A 770 -22.52 22.66 31.22
CA VAL A 770 -21.19 23.14 31.61
C VAL A 770 -20.72 24.33 30.74
N ARG A 771 -20.94 25.55 31.23
CA ARG A 771 -20.37 26.78 30.63
C ARG A 771 -18.88 26.97 30.91
N GLU A 772 -18.32 26.24 31.88
CA GLU A 772 -16.96 26.40 32.42
C GLU A 772 -16.16 25.08 32.44
N MET A 773 -16.29 24.25 31.41
CA MET A 773 -15.56 22.98 31.34
C MET A 773 -14.11 23.22 30.92
N GLN A 774 -13.16 22.55 31.58
CA GLN A 774 -11.77 22.53 31.13
C GLN A 774 -11.65 21.74 29.80
N PRO A 775 -10.77 22.13 28.88
CA PRO A 775 -10.59 21.44 27.61
C PRO A 775 -10.06 20.01 27.80
N ILE A 776 -10.58 19.06 27.01
CA ILE A 776 -10.16 17.66 27.01
C ILE A 776 -9.25 17.43 25.80
N GLU A 777 -7.95 17.67 25.98
CA GLU A 777 -6.94 17.68 24.90
C GLU A 777 -6.54 16.29 24.39
N GLN A 778 -6.89 15.21 25.11
CA GLN A 778 -6.51 13.85 24.74
C GLN A 778 -7.30 13.28 23.55
N ILE A 779 -8.49 13.82 23.25
CA ILE A 779 -9.36 13.34 22.18
C ILE A 779 -8.84 13.81 20.81
N ARG A 780 -8.46 12.85 19.96
CA ARG A 780 -7.97 13.07 18.59
C ARG A 780 -9.02 12.72 17.53
N SER A 781 -9.95 11.81 17.84
CA SER A 781 -11.04 11.42 16.95
C SER A 781 -12.40 11.56 17.64
N LEU A 782 -13.31 12.32 17.02
CA LEU A 782 -14.65 12.60 17.52
C LEU A 782 -15.70 12.13 16.51
N GLN A 783 -16.63 11.29 16.95
CA GLN A 783 -17.80 10.90 16.19
C GLN A 783 -19.06 11.46 16.84
N LEU A 784 -19.94 12.07 16.04
CA LEU A 784 -21.22 12.64 16.46
C LEU A 784 -22.35 11.93 15.69
N ASP A 785 -23.21 11.24 16.43
CA ASP A 785 -24.44 10.64 15.92
C ASP A 785 -25.60 11.66 16.03
N LEU A 786 -26.39 11.79 14.95
CA LEU A 786 -27.49 12.75 14.74
C LEU A 786 -27.25 14.18 15.29
N CYS A 787 -26.64 15.04 14.48
CA CYS A 787 -26.50 16.47 14.73
C CYS A 787 -27.71 17.25 14.20
N GLU A 788 -28.76 17.38 15.02
CA GLU A 788 -29.72 18.48 14.87
C GLU A 788 -29.11 19.76 15.45
N ILE A 789 -28.62 20.69 14.63
CA ILE A 789 -27.90 21.86 15.13
C ILE A 789 -28.86 23.03 15.22
N THR A 790 -29.15 23.45 16.45
CA THR A 790 -30.05 24.57 16.71
C THR A 790 -29.35 25.92 16.51
N HIS A 791 -28.09 26.05 16.94
CA HIS A 791 -27.32 27.29 16.84
C HIS A 791 -25.83 27.04 16.56
N VAL A 792 -25.18 27.93 15.82
CA VAL A 792 -23.72 27.89 15.55
C VAL A 792 -22.87 27.95 16.84
N SER A 793 -23.43 28.51 17.92
CA SER A 793 -22.82 28.51 19.25
C SER A 793 -22.54 27.10 19.78
N ASP A 794 -23.34 26.11 19.38
CA ASP A 794 -23.23 24.73 19.83
C ASP A 794 -21.91 24.11 19.32
N ILE A 795 -21.56 24.39 18.06
CA ILE A 795 -20.30 23.96 17.44
C ILE A 795 -19.11 24.66 18.10
N THR A 796 -19.24 25.96 18.37
CA THR A 796 -18.18 26.74 19.03
C THR A 796 -17.84 26.16 20.41
N GLN A 797 -18.87 25.73 21.14
CA GLN A 797 -18.69 25.14 22.46
C GLN A 797 -18.09 23.72 22.37
N LEU A 798 -18.47 22.89 21.40
CA LEU A 798 -17.79 21.62 21.13
C LEU A 798 -16.30 21.80 20.85
N CYS A 799 -15.93 22.80 20.06
CA CYS A 799 -14.54 23.10 19.72
C CYS A 799 -13.74 23.56 20.94
N ARG A 800 -14.38 24.25 21.90
CA ARG A 800 -13.75 24.62 23.19
C ARG A 800 -13.53 23.40 24.09
N ILE A 801 -14.47 22.46 24.10
CA ILE A 801 -14.38 21.25 24.93
C ILE A 801 -13.35 20.27 24.37
N PHE A 802 -13.27 20.12 23.04
CA PHE A 802 -12.37 19.17 22.36
C PHE A 802 -11.44 19.88 21.37
N PRO A 803 -10.45 20.68 21.85
CA PRO A 803 -9.64 21.53 20.99
C PRO A 803 -8.67 20.76 20.09
N CYS A 804 -8.36 19.50 20.40
CA CYS A 804 -7.33 18.69 19.73
C CYS A 804 -7.87 17.64 18.74
N VAL A 805 -9.12 17.77 18.30
CA VAL A 805 -9.71 16.84 17.33
C VAL A 805 -9.05 16.98 15.96
N GLU A 806 -8.53 15.87 15.46
CA GLU A 806 -7.91 15.71 14.14
C GLU A 806 -8.85 14.99 13.16
N HIS A 807 -9.67 14.05 13.66
CA HIS A 807 -10.60 13.26 12.83
C HIS A 807 -12.04 13.44 13.32
N LEU A 808 -12.90 14.09 12.52
CA LEU A 808 -14.31 14.32 12.84
C LEU A 808 -15.23 13.47 11.96
N HIS A 809 -16.18 12.77 12.56
CA HIS A 809 -17.21 12.01 11.84
C HIS A 809 -18.59 12.43 12.28
N VAL A 810 -19.40 13.01 11.39
CA VAL A 810 -20.77 13.45 11.69
C VAL A 810 -21.74 12.60 10.87
N ASN A 811 -22.43 11.68 11.56
CA ASN A 811 -23.31 10.68 10.95
C ASN A 811 -24.59 11.25 10.35
N TYR A 812 -25.00 12.46 10.76
CA TYR A 812 -26.12 13.17 10.17
C TYR A 812 -26.03 14.65 10.54
N ILE A 813 -26.17 15.56 9.57
CA ILE A 813 -26.22 17.01 9.80
C ILE A 813 -27.42 17.60 9.05
N ASP A 814 -28.28 18.29 9.78
CA ASP A 814 -29.54 18.85 9.26
C ASP A 814 -29.37 19.92 8.17
N SER A 815 -28.26 20.67 8.17
CA SER A 815 -27.97 21.71 7.18
C SER A 815 -26.50 21.77 6.80
N ILE A 816 -26.24 21.93 5.49
CA ILE A 816 -24.90 22.15 4.96
C ILE A 816 -24.24 23.43 5.49
N ASN A 817 -25.03 24.42 5.93
CA ASN A 817 -24.51 25.68 6.47
C ASN A 817 -23.67 25.47 7.74
N TYR A 818 -23.87 24.35 8.45
CA TYR A 818 -23.12 24.02 9.65
C TYR A 818 -21.82 23.28 9.38
N VAL A 819 -21.66 22.66 8.21
CA VAL A 819 -20.41 21.99 7.80
C VAL A 819 -19.23 22.96 7.86
N GLY A 820 -19.41 24.16 7.30
CA GLY A 820 -18.38 25.21 7.37
C GLY A 820 -18.06 25.63 8.80
N SER A 821 -19.06 25.64 9.70
CA SER A 821 -18.84 26.00 11.10
C SER A 821 -18.06 24.93 11.87
N PHE A 822 -18.22 23.64 11.54
CA PHE A 822 -17.40 22.56 12.11
C PHE A 822 -15.95 22.62 11.64
N ILE A 823 -15.75 22.87 10.35
CA ILE A 823 -14.42 22.99 9.75
C ILE A 823 -13.70 24.22 10.32
N ASP A 824 -14.39 25.37 10.39
CA ASP A 824 -13.84 26.62 10.92
C ASP A 824 -13.57 26.52 12.44
N GLY A 825 -14.36 25.72 13.15
CA GLY A 825 -14.30 25.60 14.60
C GLY A 825 -13.13 24.74 15.11
N PHE A 826 -12.90 23.57 14.51
CA PHE A 826 -11.84 22.65 14.94
C PHE A 826 -10.52 22.93 14.21
N LYS A 827 -9.57 23.57 14.92
CA LYS A 827 -8.33 24.09 14.33
C LYS A 827 -7.32 23.02 13.88
N LEU A 828 -7.45 21.78 14.35
CA LEU A 828 -6.47 20.70 14.14
C LEU A 828 -7.00 19.58 13.22
N LEU A 829 -8.14 19.78 12.54
CA LEU A 829 -8.72 18.76 11.67
C LEU A 829 -7.77 18.37 10.52
N SER A 830 -7.46 17.08 10.43
CA SER A 830 -6.83 16.44 9.28
C SER A 830 -7.87 15.75 8.37
N SER A 831 -8.99 15.29 8.94
CA SER A 831 -10.09 14.71 8.16
C SER A 831 -11.46 14.95 8.80
N ALA A 832 -12.49 15.18 7.98
CA ALA A 832 -13.88 15.24 8.42
C ALA A 832 -14.84 14.50 7.46
N SER A 833 -15.87 13.84 7.97
CA SER A 833 -16.97 13.27 7.17
C SER A 833 -18.33 13.76 7.65
N PHE A 834 -19.24 14.03 6.71
CA PHE A 834 -20.59 14.51 6.98
C PHE A 834 -21.62 13.79 6.10
N HIS A 835 -22.75 13.41 6.68
CA HIS A 835 -23.92 12.88 5.96
C HIS A 835 -25.07 13.91 5.97
N LEU A 836 -25.58 14.29 4.79
CA LEU A 836 -26.61 15.34 4.63
C LEU A 836 -27.99 14.77 4.24
N PRO A 837 -29.11 15.37 4.70
CA PRO A 837 -30.45 15.08 4.21
C PRO A 837 -30.75 15.76 2.86
N LEU A 838 -31.60 15.11 2.06
CA LEU A 838 -32.15 15.66 0.82
C LEU A 838 -33.21 16.74 1.12
N VAL A 839 -32.93 18.01 0.79
CA VAL A 839 -33.97 19.04 0.74
C VAL A 839 -33.93 19.76 -0.62
N GLY A 840 -35.10 19.76 -1.27
CA GLY A 840 -35.42 20.18 -2.63
C GLY A 840 -34.54 21.26 -3.31
N SER A 841 -34.13 20.92 -4.53
CA SER A 841 -33.94 21.81 -5.70
C SER A 841 -33.39 23.21 -5.48
N ASN A 842 -32.36 23.38 -4.64
CA ASN A 842 -31.55 24.59 -4.64
C ASN A 842 -30.13 24.23 -5.04
N ARG A 843 -29.68 24.81 -6.16
CA ARG A 843 -28.28 24.76 -6.61
C ARG A 843 -27.38 25.05 -5.41
N ILE A 844 -26.58 24.06 -5.05
CA ILE A 844 -25.58 24.15 -3.97
C ILE A 844 -24.56 25.22 -4.39
N ARG A 845 -24.69 26.44 -3.83
CA ARG A 845 -23.66 27.47 -3.93
C ARG A 845 -22.92 27.51 -2.60
N PHE A 846 -21.69 27.02 -2.58
CA PHE A 846 -20.75 27.40 -1.53
C PHE A 846 -20.61 28.91 -1.58
N LEU A 847 -21.12 29.61 -0.56
CA LEU A 847 -20.81 31.02 -0.36
C LEU A 847 -19.28 31.09 -0.18
N ARG A 848 -18.58 31.60 -1.19
CA ARG A 848 -17.14 31.85 -1.12
C ARG A 848 -16.88 32.78 0.07
N ARG A 849 -16.46 32.21 1.20
CA ARG A 849 -15.84 32.98 2.27
C ARG A 849 -14.41 33.34 1.83
N PRO A 850 -13.87 34.52 2.23
CA PRO A 850 -12.62 35.04 1.69
C PRO A 850 -11.40 34.14 1.86
N ASN A 851 -11.42 33.19 2.80
CA ASN A 851 -10.29 32.32 3.15
C ASN A 851 -10.49 30.84 2.77
N MET A 852 -11.53 30.51 1.98
CA MET A 852 -11.87 29.12 1.64
C MET A 852 -11.53 28.83 0.17
N ILE A 853 -10.49 28.04 -0.08
CA ILE A 853 -10.13 27.58 -1.43
C ILE A 853 -10.53 26.11 -1.58
N VAL A 854 -11.50 25.84 -2.46
CA VAL A 854 -11.87 24.48 -2.86
C VAL A 854 -10.89 24.04 -3.96
N VAL A 855 -10.06 23.03 -3.68
CA VAL A 855 -8.95 22.63 -4.58
C VAL A 855 -9.40 21.57 -5.61
N GLY A 856 -10.57 20.95 -5.41
CA GLY A 856 -11.19 20.11 -6.43
C GLY A 856 -12.53 19.54 -5.98
N SER A 857 -13.52 19.58 -6.88
CA SER A 857 -14.77 18.85 -6.75
C SER A 857 -14.81 17.73 -7.78
N ARG A 858 -14.82 16.47 -7.34
CA ARG A 858 -14.96 15.33 -8.25
C ARG A 858 -16.26 14.60 -7.91
N TRP A 859 -17.13 14.52 -8.90
CA TRP A 859 -18.27 13.60 -8.86
C TRP A 859 -17.72 12.20 -9.04
N LEU A 860 -17.86 11.36 -8.02
CA LEU A 860 -17.68 9.93 -8.18
C LEU A 860 -19.02 9.33 -8.65
N ALA A 861 -18.96 8.23 -9.40
CA ALA A 861 -20.16 7.50 -9.78
C ALA A 861 -21.01 7.18 -8.53
N ASN A 862 -22.34 7.27 -8.66
CA ASN A 862 -23.35 7.04 -7.62
C ASN A 862 -23.39 8.09 -6.49
N ASN A 863 -23.78 9.33 -6.83
CA ASN A 863 -24.24 10.39 -5.92
C ASN A 863 -23.33 10.79 -4.74
N THR A 864 -22.08 10.36 -4.73
CA THR A 864 -21.12 10.74 -3.70
C THR A 864 -20.37 12.01 -4.13
N PHE A 865 -20.58 13.11 -3.41
CA PHE A 865 -19.85 14.37 -3.63
C PHE A 865 -18.59 14.42 -2.76
N VAL A 866 -17.46 14.02 -3.33
CA VAL A 866 -16.18 14.18 -2.62
C VAL A 866 -15.60 15.55 -2.95
N CYS A 867 -15.64 16.45 -1.97
CA CYS A 867 -14.86 17.69 -2.00
C CYS A 867 -13.44 17.36 -1.55
N ARG A 868 -12.54 17.10 -2.51
CA ARG A 868 -11.14 16.90 -2.16
C ARG A 868 -10.53 18.26 -1.87
N THR A 869 -10.45 18.54 -0.57
CA THR A 869 -9.65 19.59 0.05
C THR A 869 -10.33 20.96 0.09
N ILE A 870 -10.64 21.38 1.32
CA ILE A 870 -10.88 22.78 1.66
C ILE A 870 -9.59 23.28 2.30
N CYS A 871 -8.90 24.23 1.65
CA CYS A 871 -7.78 24.93 2.27
C CYS A 871 -8.35 26.05 3.13
N PHE A 872 -8.12 25.97 4.44
CA PHE A 872 -8.50 27.00 5.41
C PHE A 872 -7.30 27.30 6.31
N ASN A 873 -6.90 28.58 6.39
CA ASN A 873 -5.77 29.05 7.21
C ASN A 873 -4.46 28.21 7.08
N GLN A 874 -4.08 27.81 5.85
CA GLN A 874 -2.85 27.05 5.53
C GLN A 874 -2.84 25.54 5.89
N TYR A 875 -3.96 24.96 6.35
CA TYR A 875 -4.07 23.51 6.63
C TYR A 875 -4.95 22.79 5.58
N LEU A 876 -4.52 21.59 5.15
CA LEU A 876 -5.28 20.71 4.26
C LEU A 876 -6.27 19.88 5.09
N VAL A 877 -7.57 20.09 4.91
CA VAL A 877 -8.62 19.26 5.54
C VAL A 877 -9.29 18.39 4.47
N HIS A 878 -9.24 17.06 4.61
CA HIS A 878 -9.97 16.14 3.73
C HIS A 878 -11.43 16.05 4.19
N VAL A 879 -12.38 16.44 3.32
CA VAL A 879 -13.82 16.48 3.66
C VAL A 879 -14.63 15.58 2.73
N SER A 880 -15.28 14.56 3.29
CA SER A 880 -16.18 13.68 2.53
C SER A 880 -17.64 14.01 2.83
N VAL A 881 -18.43 14.27 1.80
CA VAL A 881 -19.86 14.63 1.91
C VAL A 881 -20.70 13.67 1.10
N TRP A 882 -21.69 13.04 1.73
CA TRP A 882 -22.58 12.08 1.08
C TRP A 882 -23.91 12.75 0.72
N ILE A 883 -24.40 12.56 -0.52
CA ILE A 883 -25.67 13.11 -1.04
C ILE A 883 -26.54 11.94 -1.58
N GLY A 884 -27.83 11.91 -1.26
CA GLY A 884 -28.77 10.88 -1.74
C GLY A 884 -29.23 11.07 -3.20
N GLU A 885 -29.79 10.02 -3.83
CA GLU A 885 -29.70 9.71 -5.28
C GLU A 885 -30.48 10.50 -6.37
N GLN A 886 -29.93 10.57 -7.60
CA GLN A 886 -30.45 10.07 -8.91
C GLN A 886 -29.66 10.64 -10.12
N VAL A 887 -28.98 9.83 -10.97
CA VAL A 887 -28.57 10.23 -12.34
C VAL A 887 -28.56 9.04 -13.33
N ASN A 888 -29.02 9.30 -14.56
CA ASN A 888 -29.21 8.39 -15.70
C ASN A 888 -27.89 8.01 -16.42
N LEU A 889 -27.73 6.75 -16.85
CA LEU A 889 -26.45 6.01 -16.98
C LEU A 889 -26.11 5.44 -18.38
N SER A 890 -26.48 6.09 -19.49
CA SER A 890 -26.22 5.55 -20.84
C SER A 890 -24.77 5.61 -21.35
N ARG A 891 -23.76 5.83 -20.49
CA ARG A 891 -22.37 6.12 -20.91
C ARG A 891 -21.26 5.44 -20.11
N LEU A 892 -21.61 4.46 -19.28
CA LEU A 892 -20.70 3.43 -18.79
C LEU A 892 -20.68 2.28 -19.80
#